data_AF-A0A5L8Z821-F1
#
_entry.id   AF-A0A5L8Z821-F1
#
_cell.length_a   1.000
_cell.length_b   1.000
_cell.length_c   1.000
_cell.angle_alpha   90.00
_cell.angle_beta   90.00
_cell.angle_gamma   90.00
#
_symmetry.space_group_name_H-M   'P 1'
#
loop_
_entity.id
_entity.type
_entity.pdbx_description
1 polymer ?
#
loop_
_entity_poly.entity_id
_entity_poly.type
_entity_poly.pdbx_seq_one_letter_code
_entity_poly.pdbx_strand_id
1 'polypeptide(L)'
;MYSTKISEEELKAKVKEDFFSPNPQNELIKLDKEQKSLLKTLDSTQILGRIDFCISYNAKTLFQPINFLWAEAKKGNKSDIIESFIQLILTIGKEKTYENNLPPLFLGAFDCEKIAFIPYHELDSIFSQNDFNWLVTPSKHNTKEFKTLHTLAKELIEGSKLQFDYKTQYKELTTFITSNFTLGNENITKIPITKNNFTTIYQKWLTSVAPSIGIDWNLAKNAGILDADFYLADLLSAENQSLLDKLFVVLKNNHYEFDKVKTGGLGLSIKTAEFNDNQKAHTAFWNLYERPPKEEYWSYIIDRRDLLVPSDIRERKGAFFTPQIWVGKAQSYLEKALGENYQSEYYIWDLAAGTGNLLANLTESHKLYASTLDKADVEIMQELSSKNALHLLPKHIFQFDFLNDEFFDTICEKHQKEGLNFADEKCEKCQKSKVPKSLQEILKNDEKRKKLIIFINPPYAEAGTTAQTTGTGKNKDGVALGNATYERYKDSMGKASNELFAQFFFRIYKEIPHCHLAAFSKLKYVNSSNFIKFRETFKAKFLKGFIAPAYTFDNVKGNFPIGFLIWNLAQPQAIKNITLDIFDENGASLGKKRFYTKNNRAMLSNFGKKTIEENELLLGHFTAYGNDFQHQNGVFIENIERQRAKSGGVHIIITPYNLMQVSISYSVRHCIKVTWINDRDQFLAPNKKWEKDTEFQNDCLAFMLFHAQNRITCKEGINHFIPFSEKDIDAAEAFESHFMLEFIQGKIKISNKKKKGQQEFNFQSDELEDTFIPTKPLEFSREAKEVFKAAKELFKHYHEQAKDDETSYTPNAALYDIKAHFQGFNDKGKMNSPQKADDEYYKQKLGELNYALKNLAKKIEVKVYEYEFLLE
;
A
#
# COMPACT_ATOMS: atom_id res chain seq x y z
N MET A 1 -4.44 -3.06 45.08
CA MET A 1 -3.43 -3.76 44.26
C MET A 1 -2.33 -2.82 43.78
N TYR A 2 -2.64 -1.60 43.34
CA TYR A 2 -1.65 -0.69 42.75
C TYR A 2 -1.30 0.48 43.66
N SER A 3 -0.07 0.98 43.54
CA SER A 3 0.40 2.14 44.30
C SER A 3 -0.22 3.43 43.76
N THR A 4 -0.65 4.35 44.62
CA THR A 4 -1.13 5.68 44.19
C THR A 4 -0.06 6.54 43.53
N LYS A 5 1.21 6.14 43.64
CA LYS A 5 2.36 6.80 42.99
C LYS A 5 2.74 6.20 41.63
N ILE A 6 2.07 5.13 41.20
CA ILE A 6 2.31 4.48 39.91
C ILE A 6 2.12 5.48 38.76
N SER A 7 2.92 5.34 37.70
CA SER A 7 2.66 6.12 36.47
C SER A 7 1.41 5.59 35.76
N GLU A 8 0.75 6.43 34.96
CA GLU A 8 -0.46 6.02 34.24
C GLU A 8 -0.16 4.90 33.23
N GLU A 9 0.97 4.97 32.52
CA GLU A 9 1.41 3.93 31.59
C GLU A 9 1.74 2.61 32.30
N GLU A 10 2.40 2.66 33.46
CA GLU A 10 2.66 1.47 34.26
C GLU A 10 1.36 0.88 34.84
N LEU A 11 0.37 1.72 35.17
CA LEU A 11 -0.96 1.26 35.57
C LEU A 11 -1.68 0.55 34.43
N LYS A 12 -1.69 1.13 33.22
CA LYS A 12 -2.27 0.51 32.01
C LYS A 12 -1.63 -0.87 31.78
N ALA A 13 -0.30 -0.96 31.83
CA ALA A 13 0.41 -2.24 31.65
C ALA A 13 0.01 -3.29 32.69
N LYS A 14 0.03 -2.93 33.99
CA LYS A 14 -0.33 -3.88 35.05
C LYS A 14 -1.78 -4.34 34.98
N VAL A 15 -2.72 -3.45 34.67
CA VAL A 15 -4.14 -3.83 34.52
C VAL A 15 -4.33 -4.79 33.33
N LYS A 16 -3.59 -4.60 32.21
CA LYS A 16 -3.60 -5.57 31.08
C LYS A 16 -3.09 -6.93 31.52
N GLU A 17 -1.94 -6.95 32.17
CA GLU A 17 -1.29 -8.18 32.62
C GLU A 17 -2.13 -8.93 33.66
N ASP A 18 -2.67 -8.22 34.64
CA ASP A 18 -3.37 -8.83 35.77
C ASP A 18 -4.77 -9.36 35.40
N PHE A 19 -5.50 -8.68 34.51
CA PHE A 19 -6.91 -9.00 34.26
C PHE A 19 -7.24 -9.45 32.84
N PHE A 20 -6.39 -9.15 31.85
CA PHE A 20 -6.65 -9.44 30.43
C PHE A 20 -5.59 -10.34 29.78
N SER A 21 -4.70 -10.95 30.57
CA SER A 21 -3.67 -11.88 30.10
C SER A 21 -3.89 -13.28 30.70
N PRO A 22 -3.54 -14.36 29.96
CA PRO A 22 -3.58 -15.72 30.51
C PRO A 22 -2.55 -15.97 31.62
N ASN A 23 -1.58 -15.07 31.80
CA ASN A 23 -0.52 -15.17 32.81
C ASN A 23 -0.48 -13.87 33.65
N PRO A 24 -1.38 -13.72 34.64
CA PRO A 24 -1.39 -12.56 35.53
C PRO A 24 -0.08 -12.45 36.31
N GLN A 25 0.44 -11.24 36.47
CA GLN A 25 1.65 -10.98 37.24
C GLN A 25 1.36 -10.87 38.74
N ASN A 26 0.14 -10.48 39.11
CA ASN A 26 -0.30 -10.42 40.49
C ASN A 26 -0.63 -11.80 41.06
N GLU A 27 0.12 -12.22 42.07
CA GLU A 27 0.01 -13.54 42.72
C GLU A 27 -1.38 -13.82 43.33
N LEU A 28 -2.18 -12.78 43.59
CA LEU A 28 -3.55 -12.92 44.11
C LEU A 28 -4.53 -13.43 43.04
N ILE A 29 -4.25 -13.20 41.76
CA ILE A 29 -5.13 -13.56 40.65
C ILE A 29 -4.74 -14.94 40.14
N LYS A 30 -5.54 -15.95 40.51
CA LYS A 30 -5.34 -17.34 40.10
C LYS A 30 -6.40 -17.72 39.08
N LEU A 31 -5.98 -18.01 37.86
CA LEU A 31 -6.84 -18.42 36.76
C LEU A 31 -6.83 -19.94 36.58
N ASP A 32 -8.00 -20.52 36.38
CA ASP A 32 -8.14 -21.91 35.97
C ASP A 32 -7.78 -22.12 34.48
N LYS A 33 -7.86 -23.37 34.01
CA LYS A 33 -7.48 -23.74 32.64
C LYS A 33 -8.40 -23.12 31.58
N GLU A 34 -9.70 -22.98 31.88
CA GLU A 34 -10.70 -22.44 30.96
C GLU A 34 -10.54 -20.92 30.84
N GLN A 35 -10.40 -20.23 31.97
CA GLN A 35 -10.12 -18.80 32.05
C GLN A 35 -8.84 -18.43 31.30
N LYS A 36 -7.75 -19.21 31.48
CA LYS A 36 -6.51 -19.01 30.71
C LYS A 36 -6.70 -19.24 29.21
N SER A 37 -7.51 -20.22 28.81
CA SER A 37 -7.79 -20.47 27.40
C SER A 37 -8.56 -19.32 26.78
N LEU A 38 -9.52 -18.75 27.51
CA LEU A 38 -10.29 -17.59 27.08
C LEU A 38 -9.41 -16.35 26.94
N LEU A 39 -8.62 -16.00 27.95
CA LEU A 39 -7.79 -14.78 27.91
C LEU A 39 -6.69 -14.84 26.84
N LYS A 40 -6.26 -16.04 26.40
CA LYS A 40 -5.38 -16.19 25.21
C LYS A 40 -6.02 -15.68 23.92
N THR A 41 -7.34 -15.63 23.86
CA THR A 41 -8.08 -15.12 22.71
C THR A 41 -8.23 -13.62 22.71
N LEU A 42 -7.77 -12.91 23.75
CA LEU A 42 -7.78 -11.46 23.80
C LEU A 42 -6.47 -10.87 23.26
N ASP A 43 -6.57 -9.72 22.62
CA ASP A 43 -5.45 -8.86 22.24
C ASP A 43 -5.58 -7.53 23.00
N SER A 44 -4.56 -7.23 23.79
CA SER A 44 -4.46 -5.99 24.57
C SER A 44 -3.34 -5.07 24.07
N THR A 45 -2.72 -5.40 22.94
CA THR A 45 -1.60 -4.67 22.33
C THR A 45 -2.07 -3.56 21.38
N GLN A 46 -3.33 -3.59 20.97
CA GLN A 46 -3.92 -2.63 20.05
C GLN A 46 -3.95 -1.21 20.64
N ILE A 47 -3.56 -0.23 19.82
CA ILE A 47 -3.61 1.20 20.14
C ILE A 47 -4.61 1.87 19.18
N LEU A 48 -5.67 2.47 19.72
CA LEU A 48 -6.73 3.12 18.95
C LEU A 48 -6.74 4.63 19.17
N GLY A 49 -6.04 5.35 18.30
CA GLY A 49 -5.98 6.81 18.36
C GLY A 49 -5.46 7.30 19.72
N ARG A 50 -6.26 8.10 20.43
CA ARG A 50 -5.97 8.58 21.80
C ARG A 50 -6.71 7.84 22.90
N ILE A 51 -7.36 6.72 22.60
CA ILE A 51 -7.95 5.86 23.62
C ILE A 51 -6.82 5.17 24.39
N ASP A 52 -6.81 5.35 25.71
CA ASP A 52 -5.73 4.88 26.59
C ASP A 52 -5.60 3.35 26.67
N PHE A 53 -6.72 2.64 26.55
CA PHE A 53 -6.78 1.22 26.82
C PHE A 53 -7.77 0.53 25.88
N CYS A 54 -7.29 -0.47 25.13
CA CYS A 54 -8.10 -1.24 24.20
C CYS A 54 -7.91 -2.74 24.44
N ILE A 55 -9.01 -3.49 24.48
CA ILE A 55 -9.03 -4.97 24.47
C ILE A 55 -9.88 -5.43 23.31
N SER A 56 -9.36 -6.32 22.48
CA SER A 56 -10.05 -6.89 21.33
C SER A 56 -9.90 -8.42 21.25
N TYR A 57 -10.62 -9.06 20.34
CA TYR A 57 -10.50 -10.49 20.07
C TYR A 57 -9.38 -10.77 19.06
N ASN A 58 -8.49 -11.69 19.41
CA ASN A 58 -7.35 -12.15 18.62
C ASN A 58 -7.81 -13.18 17.56
N ALA A 59 -8.38 -12.68 16.46
CA ALA A 59 -8.62 -13.49 15.26
C ALA A 59 -7.60 -13.13 14.18
N LYS A 60 -6.66 -14.05 13.91
CA LYS A 60 -5.67 -13.94 12.82
C LYS A 60 -6.29 -13.86 11.40
N THR A 61 -7.61 -13.96 11.29
CA THR A 61 -8.36 -14.12 10.03
C THR A 61 -9.44 -13.05 9.82
N LEU A 62 -9.69 -12.14 10.77
CA LEU A 62 -10.68 -11.08 10.61
C LEU A 62 -10.02 -9.83 10.03
N PHE A 63 -10.62 -9.26 8.96
CA PHE A 63 -10.18 -8.01 8.32
C PHE A 63 -10.20 -6.79 9.27
N GLN A 64 -10.86 -6.87 10.43
CA GLN A 64 -10.79 -5.90 11.53
C GLN A 64 -10.97 -6.61 12.90
N PRO A 65 -10.31 -6.13 13.98
CA PRO A 65 -10.45 -6.70 15.31
C PRO A 65 -11.84 -6.43 15.92
N ILE A 66 -12.43 -7.42 16.59
CA ILE A 66 -13.65 -7.24 17.39
C ILE A 66 -13.24 -6.60 18.71
N ASN A 67 -13.61 -5.34 18.92
CA ASN A 67 -13.26 -4.63 20.16
C ASN A 67 -14.21 -5.06 21.29
N PHE A 68 -13.66 -5.35 22.47
CA PHE A 68 -14.42 -5.64 23.68
C PHE A 68 -14.46 -4.46 24.64
N LEU A 69 -13.36 -3.71 24.75
CA LEU A 69 -13.26 -2.59 25.68
C LEU A 69 -12.46 -1.45 25.07
N TRP A 70 -13.01 -0.24 25.15
CA TRP A 70 -12.25 1.01 25.08
C TRP A 70 -12.32 1.69 26.43
N ALA A 71 -11.20 2.10 26.99
CA ALA A 71 -11.18 2.73 28.31
C ALA A 71 -10.19 3.90 28.42
N GLU A 72 -10.53 4.83 29.31
CA GLU A 72 -9.69 5.94 29.76
C GLU A 72 -9.03 5.58 31.10
N ALA A 73 -7.74 5.85 31.25
CA ALA A 73 -7.01 5.57 32.49
C ALA A 73 -6.63 6.86 33.21
N LYS A 74 -6.64 6.86 34.54
CA LYS A 74 -6.21 8.01 35.35
C LYS A 74 -5.15 7.64 36.37
N LYS A 75 -4.16 8.53 36.51
CA LYS A 75 -3.13 8.41 37.55
C LYS A 75 -3.70 8.68 38.94
N GLY A 76 -3.30 7.84 39.90
CA GLY A 76 -3.72 7.96 41.31
C GLY A 76 -5.16 7.50 41.52
N ASN A 77 -5.83 7.99 42.56
CA ASN A 77 -7.21 7.60 42.90
C ASN A 77 -8.14 8.81 43.19
N LYS A 78 -7.71 10.01 42.80
CA LYS A 78 -8.43 11.27 43.08
C LYS A 78 -9.32 11.71 41.93
N SER A 79 -9.19 11.10 40.75
CA SER A 79 -9.99 11.44 39.58
C SER A 79 -11.42 10.94 39.73
N ASP A 80 -12.37 11.75 39.27
CA ASP A 80 -13.75 11.31 39.16
C ASP A 80 -13.89 10.33 37.99
N ILE A 81 -14.47 9.17 38.28
CA ILE A 81 -14.66 8.10 37.30
C ILE A 81 -15.65 8.51 36.21
N ILE A 82 -16.66 9.33 36.55
CA ILE A 82 -17.64 9.86 35.60
C ILE A 82 -16.95 10.84 34.65
N GLU A 83 -16.15 11.78 35.17
CA GLU A 83 -15.37 12.70 34.32
C GLU A 83 -14.44 11.95 33.36
N SER A 84 -13.90 10.81 33.81
CA SER A 84 -13.06 9.94 32.97
C SER A 84 -13.87 9.28 31.83
N PHE A 85 -15.10 8.84 32.08
CA PHE A 85 -16.00 8.40 31.01
C PHE A 85 -16.37 9.53 30.05
N ILE A 86 -16.65 10.75 30.55
CA ILE A 86 -16.95 11.90 29.68
C ILE A 86 -15.76 12.23 28.79
N GLN A 87 -14.54 12.17 29.33
CA GLN A 87 -13.33 12.34 28.54
C GLN A 87 -13.20 11.26 27.46
N LEU A 88 -13.49 10.00 27.77
CA LEU A 88 -13.48 8.92 26.79
C LEU A 88 -14.50 9.15 25.67
N ILE A 89 -15.75 9.51 26.01
CA ILE A 89 -16.82 9.81 25.05
C ILE A 89 -16.41 10.96 24.12
N LEU A 90 -15.84 12.04 24.67
CA LEU A 90 -15.30 13.14 23.87
C LEU A 90 -14.16 12.70 22.95
N THR A 91 -13.29 11.82 23.43
CA THR A 91 -12.18 11.28 22.63
C THR A 91 -12.71 10.45 21.46
N ILE A 92 -13.67 9.56 21.71
CA ILE A 92 -14.31 8.72 20.68
C ILE A 92 -15.01 9.58 19.63
N GLY A 93 -15.80 10.57 20.05
CA GLY A 93 -16.53 11.43 19.12
C GLY A 93 -15.62 12.38 18.34
N LYS A 94 -14.56 12.91 18.97
CA LYS A 94 -13.55 13.73 18.29
C LYS A 94 -12.79 12.98 17.21
N GLU A 95 -12.44 11.74 17.50
CA GLU A 95 -11.66 10.89 16.58
C GLU A 95 -12.54 10.10 15.62
N LYS A 96 -13.88 10.17 15.78
CA LYS A 96 -14.86 9.41 15.00
C LYS A 96 -14.51 7.92 14.98
N THR A 97 -14.09 7.38 16.13
CA THR A 97 -13.51 6.03 16.22
C THR A 97 -14.49 4.95 15.72
N TYR A 98 -15.79 5.18 15.93
CA TYR A 98 -16.90 4.32 15.46
C TYR A 98 -17.14 4.35 13.94
N GLU A 99 -16.63 5.34 13.20
CA GLU A 99 -16.74 5.37 11.72
C GLU A 99 -15.72 4.44 11.06
N ASN A 100 -14.59 4.16 11.74
CA ASN A 100 -13.47 3.40 11.19
C ASN A 100 -13.26 2.03 11.86
N ASN A 101 -13.89 1.79 13.02
CA ASN A 101 -13.79 0.57 13.80
C ASN A 101 -15.17 0.15 14.32
N LEU A 102 -15.38 -1.15 14.51
CA LEU A 102 -16.55 -1.64 15.23
C LEU A 102 -16.53 -1.12 16.68
N PRO A 103 -17.65 -0.55 17.19
CA PRO A 103 -17.76 -0.17 18.60
C PRO A 103 -17.46 -1.34 19.55
N PRO A 104 -16.89 -1.08 20.73
CA PRO A 104 -16.59 -2.11 21.71
C PRO A 104 -17.87 -2.59 22.41
N LEU A 105 -17.82 -3.74 23.09
CA LEU A 105 -18.91 -4.14 23.98
C LEU A 105 -19.08 -3.17 25.15
N PHE A 106 -17.96 -2.73 25.73
CA PHE A 106 -17.93 -1.84 26.88
C PHE A 106 -17.08 -0.61 26.62
N LEU A 107 -17.54 0.52 27.15
CA LEU A 107 -16.65 1.61 27.51
C LEU A 107 -16.19 1.42 28.96
N GLY A 108 -14.99 1.87 29.29
CA GLY A 108 -14.47 1.78 30.64
C GLY A 108 -13.73 3.02 31.11
N ALA A 109 -13.58 3.12 32.41
CA ALA A 109 -12.68 4.08 33.04
C ALA A 109 -12.04 3.42 34.26
N PHE A 110 -10.75 3.69 34.51
CA PHE A 110 -10.07 3.13 35.68
C PHE A 110 -8.95 4.03 36.23
N ASP A 111 -8.65 3.82 37.50
CA ASP A 111 -7.58 4.49 38.23
C ASP A 111 -6.77 3.46 39.05
N CYS A 112 -5.93 3.86 40.03
CA CYS A 112 -5.14 2.86 40.78
C CYS A 112 -5.94 2.03 41.81
N GLU A 113 -7.19 2.40 42.09
CA GLU A 113 -8.06 1.80 43.10
C GLU A 113 -9.18 0.95 42.47
N LYS A 114 -9.77 1.41 41.37
CA LYS A 114 -11.00 0.84 40.81
C LYS A 114 -11.04 0.89 39.27
N ILE A 115 -11.88 0.02 38.70
CA ILE A 115 -12.28 0.02 37.28
C ILE A 115 -13.79 -0.02 37.17
N ALA A 116 -14.34 0.70 36.20
CA ALA A 116 -15.75 0.70 35.87
C ALA A 116 -15.98 0.40 34.38
N PHE A 117 -17.09 -0.26 34.09
CA PHE A 117 -17.55 -0.60 32.74
C PHE A 117 -18.97 -0.11 32.52
N ILE A 118 -19.28 0.33 31.31
CA ILE A 118 -20.66 0.58 30.85
C ILE A 118 -20.85 -0.05 29.47
N PRO A 119 -21.95 -0.76 29.20
CA PRO A 119 -22.23 -1.25 27.85
C PRO A 119 -22.26 -0.09 26.85
N TYR A 120 -21.61 -0.25 25.70
CA TYR A 120 -21.51 0.83 24.71
C TYR A 120 -22.89 1.33 24.24
N HIS A 121 -23.85 0.40 24.05
CA HIS A 121 -25.18 0.71 23.53
C HIS A 121 -26.01 1.65 24.42
N GLU A 122 -25.73 1.69 25.74
CA GLU A 122 -26.37 2.64 26.67
C GLU A 122 -26.04 4.10 26.33
N LEU A 123 -24.96 4.32 25.56
CA LEU A 123 -24.45 5.62 25.17
C LEU A 123 -24.59 5.91 23.67
N ASP A 124 -25.19 5.00 22.88
CA ASP A 124 -25.35 5.14 21.41
C ASP A 124 -26.02 6.45 21.01
N SER A 125 -27.03 6.87 21.79
CA SER A 125 -27.80 8.09 21.55
C SER A 125 -26.94 9.37 21.65
N ILE A 126 -25.85 9.33 22.42
CA ILE A 126 -24.94 10.46 22.61
C ILE A 126 -24.11 10.69 21.35
N PHE A 127 -23.62 9.62 20.72
CA PHE A 127 -22.81 9.70 19.50
C PHE A 127 -23.64 10.07 18.26
N SER A 128 -24.96 9.99 18.34
CA SER A 128 -25.89 10.27 17.23
C SER A 128 -26.41 11.72 17.18
N GLN A 129 -25.84 12.63 17.99
CA GLN A 129 -26.26 14.03 18.04
C GLN A 129 -25.66 14.85 16.90
N ASN A 130 -26.51 15.38 16.03
CA ASN A 130 -26.09 16.16 14.84
C ASN A 130 -25.50 17.54 15.16
N ASP A 131 -25.85 18.15 16.31
CA ASP A 131 -25.49 19.53 16.67
C ASP A 131 -24.44 19.63 17.80
N PHE A 132 -23.64 18.59 18.03
CA PHE A 132 -22.62 18.58 19.09
C PHE A 132 -21.20 18.85 18.56
N ASN A 133 -20.48 19.79 19.19
CA ASN A 133 -19.09 20.13 18.81
C ASN A 133 -18.09 19.13 19.40
N TRP A 134 -17.72 18.12 18.63
CA TRP A 134 -16.76 17.09 19.04
C TRP A 134 -15.29 17.54 19.07
N LEU A 135 -14.94 18.71 18.52
CA LEU A 135 -13.54 19.12 18.32
C LEU A 135 -12.85 19.68 19.57
N VAL A 136 -13.54 19.74 20.71
CA VAL A 136 -12.98 20.22 21.98
C VAL A 136 -11.84 19.33 22.48
N THR A 137 -11.01 19.84 23.40
CA THR A 137 -9.96 19.01 24.02
C THR A 137 -10.60 18.14 25.09
N PRO A 138 -10.58 16.79 24.99
CA PRO A 138 -11.33 15.92 25.89
C PRO A 138 -10.99 16.11 27.39
N SER A 139 -9.72 16.39 27.70
CA SER A 139 -9.25 16.60 29.08
C SER A 139 -9.53 18.00 29.66
N LYS A 140 -10.21 18.90 28.93
CA LYS A 140 -10.56 20.23 29.44
C LYS A 140 -11.99 20.24 30.02
N HIS A 141 -12.08 19.95 31.31
CA HIS A 141 -13.36 19.78 32.03
C HIS A 141 -14.19 21.06 32.14
N ASN A 142 -13.59 22.23 31.91
CA ASN A 142 -14.26 23.53 32.04
C ASN A 142 -15.04 23.97 30.78
N THR A 143 -14.92 23.24 29.67
CA THR A 143 -15.59 23.55 28.40
C THR A 143 -17.11 23.38 28.48
N LYS A 144 -17.85 24.06 27.60
CA LYS A 144 -19.31 23.95 27.52
C LYS A 144 -19.71 22.52 27.15
N GLU A 145 -19.03 21.96 26.16
CA GLU A 145 -19.22 20.63 25.61
C GLU A 145 -19.01 19.54 26.66
N PHE A 146 -17.93 19.64 27.46
CA PHE A 146 -17.70 18.71 28.57
C PHE A 146 -18.81 18.78 29.60
N LYS A 147 -19.22 19.98 30.03
CA LYS A 147 -20.32 20.15 31.00
C LYS A 147 -21.66 19.65 30.46
N THR A 148 -21.93 19.87 29.17
CA THR A 148 -23.14 19.36 28.49
C THR A 148 -23.16 17.84 28.48
N LEU A 149 -22.08 17.18 28.03
CA LEU A 149 -21.99 15.72 28.05
C LEU A 149 -22.02 15.16 29.46
N HIS A 150 -21.35 15.81 30.41
CA HIS A 150 -21.41 15.42 31.80
C HIS A 150 -22.84 15.49 32.33
N THR A 151 -23.62 16.52 31.99
CA THR A 151 -25.03 16.62 32.39
C THR A 151 -25.88 15.52 31.72
N LEU A 152 -25.63 15.25 30.44
CA LEU A 152 -26.41 14.30 29.64
C LEU A 152 -26.13 12.83 30.00
N ALA A 153 -24.86 12.48 30.19
CA ALA A 153 -24.42 11.10 30.33
C ALA A 153 -24.26 10.67 31.78
N LYS A 154 -24.19 11.60 32.75
CA LYS A 154 -23.96 11.25 34.16
C LYS A 154 -25.02 10.30 34.70
N GLU A 155 -26.30 10.58 34.50
CA GLU A 155 -27.38 9.72 35.02
C GLU A 155 -27.35 8.33 34.38
N LEU A 156 -27.10 8.24 33.07
CA LEU A 156 -26.94 6.97 32.34
C LEU A 156 -25.74 6.17 32.87
N ILE A 157 -24.61 6.83 33.07
CA ILE A 157 -23.40 6.18 33.58
C ILE A 157 -23.58 5.77 35.04
N GLU A 158 -24.18 6.59 35.88
CA GLU A 158 -24.43 6.24 37.28
C GLU A 158 -25.44 5.09 37.43
N GLY A 159 -26.45 5.03 36.57
CA GLY A 159 -27.46 3.97 36.57
C GLY A 159 -26.96 2.62 36.05
N SER A 160 -26.02 2.62 35.09
CA SER A 160 -25.63 1.40 34.36
C SER A 160 -24.16 0.99 34.54
N LYS A 161 -23.32 1.78 35.23
CA LYS A 161 -21.92 1.41 35.43
C LYS A 161 -21.76 0.21 36.37
N LEU A 162 -20.91 -0.73 35.96
CA LEU A 162 -20.44 -1.83 36.77
C LEU A 162 -19.04 -1.49 37.28
N GLN A 163 -18.90 -1.22 38.57
CA GLN A 163 -17.65 -0.77 39.19
C GLN A 163 -17.08 -1.83 40.15
N PHE A 164 -15.75 -2.03 40.07
CA PHE A 164 -15.01 -3.01 40.86
C PHE A 164 -13.78 -2.35 41.51
N ASP A 165 -13.62 -2.56 42.81
CA ASP A 165 -12.38 -2.24 43.54
C ASP A 165 -11.34 -3.35 43.36
N TYR A 166 -10.11 -3.00 42.97
CA TYR A 166 -9.06 -4.00 42.71
C TYR A 166 -8.58 -4.73 43.96
N LYS A 167 -8.71 -4.15 45.15
CA LYS A 167 -8.26 -4.76 46.40
C LYS A 167 -9.31 -5.73 46.94
N THR A 168 -10.58 -5.33 46.92
CA THR A 168 -11.66 -6.10 47.56
C THR A 168 -12.47 -6.95 46.60
N GLN A 169 -12.52 -6.62 45.31
CA GLN A 169 -13.43 -7.25 44.32
C GLN A 169 -12.69 -7.84 43.10
N TYR A 170 -11.41 -8.20 43.27
CA TYR A 170 -10.61 -8.71 42.15
C TYR A 170 -11.15 -10.04 41.59
N LYS A 171 -11.77 -10.89 42.41
CA LYS A 171 -12.34 -12.17 41.95
C LYS A 171 -13.58 -11.95 41.10
N GLU A 172 -14.46 -11.07 41.56
CA GLU A 172 -15.67 -10.63 40.88
C GLU A 172 -15.33 -9.97 39.55
N LEU A 173 -14.29 -9.14 39.52
CA LEU A 173 -13.76 -8.55 38.29
C LEU A 173 -13.22 -9.60 37.33
N THR A 174 -12.42 -10.56 37.81
CA THR A 174 -11.93 -11.68 36.97
C THR A 174 -13.09 -12.48 36.39
N THR A 175 -14.09 -12.83 37.21
CA THR A 175 -15.30 -13.53 36.75
C THR A 175 -16.03 -12.70 35.71
N PHE A 176 -16.28 -11.41 35.98
CA PHE A 176 -16.94 -10.51 35.04
C PHE A 176 -16.25 -10.48 33.67
N ILE A 177 -14.92 -10.31 33.63
CA ILE A 177 -14.16 -10.29 32.38
C ILE A 177 -14.28 -11.64 31.67
N THR A 178 -14.04 -12.75 32.38
CA THR A 178 -14.06 -14.09 31.77
C THR A 178 -15.45 -14.52 31.30
N SER A 179 -16.52 -13.96 31.86
CA SER A 179 -17.89 -14.21 31.40
C SER A 179 -18.32 -13.29 30.25
N ASN A 180 -17.83 -12.05 30.22
CA ASN A 180 -18.34 -11.02 29.29
C ASN A 180 -17.46 -10.75 28.07
N PHE A 181 -16.17 -11.09 28.12
CA PHE A 181 -15.21 -10.86 27.04
C PHE A 181 -15.01 -12.14 26.20
N THR A 182 -16.12 -12.75 25.77
CA THR A 182 -16.16 -14.01 25.02
C THR A 182 -17.04 -13.86 23.79
N LEU A 183 -16.74 -14.50 22.65
CA LEU A 183 -17.60 -14.41 21.45
C LEU A 183 -18.95 -15.15 21.59
N GLY A 184 -19.12 -15.96 22.63
CA GLY A 184 -20.28 -16.84 22.84
C GLY A 184 -21.16 -16.44 24.02
N ASN A 185 -20.99 -15.26 24.60
CA ASN A 185 -21.83 -14.83 25.71
C ASN A 185 -23.25 -14.55 25.19
N GLU A 186 -24.23 -15.31 25.67
CA GLU A 186 -25.66 -15.16 25.36
C GLU A 186 -26.21 -13.77 25.74
N ASN A 187 -25.51 -13.03 26.62
CA ASN A 187 -25.81 -11.66 27.01
C ASN A 187 -25.04 -10.58 26.23
N ILE A 188 -24.29 -10.93 25.17
CA ILE A 188 -23.83 -9.93 24.21
C ILE A 188 -25.06 -9.42 23.49
N THR A 189 -25.36 -8.14 23.69
CA THR A 189 -26.27 -7.40 22.82
C THR A 189 -25.71 -7.53 21.42
N LYS A 190 -26.32 -8.40 20.61
CA LYS A 190 -25.92 -8.62 19.23
C LYS A 190 -25.85 -7.26 18.51
N ILE A 191 -24.90 -7.07 17.59
CA ILE A 191 -24.72 -5.78 16.92
C ILE A 191 -26.00 -5.42 16.15
N PRO A 192 -26.69 -4.30 16.46
CA PRO A 192 -27.93 -3.95 15.80
C PRO A 192 -27.69 -3.64 14.32
N ILE A 193 -28.54 -4.20 13.47
CA ILE A 193 -28.50 -3.95 12.03
C ILE A 193 -29.40 -2.75 11.72
N THR A 194 -28.84 -1.74 11.06
CA THR A 194 -29.45 -0.44 10.78
C THR A 194 -29.38 -0.09 9.29
N LYS A 195 -30.08 0.98 8.90
CA LYS A 195 -30.05 1.54 7.54
C LYS A 195 -28.65 1.91 7.03
N ASN A 196 -27.68 2.10 7.95
CA ASN A 196 -26.35 2.60 7.62
C ASN A 196 -25.28 1.49 7.59
N ASN A 197 -25.51 0.34 8.23
CA ASN A 197 -24.51 -0.72 8.33
C ASN A 197 -24.87 -2.00 7.54
N PHE A 198 -26.11 -2.15 7.07
CA PHE A 198 -26.58 -3.39 6.43
C PHE A 198 -25.80 -3.75 5.14
N THR A 199 -25.29 -2.76 4.39
CA THR A 199 -24.45 -2.98 3.21
C THR A 199 -23.06 -3.51 3.58
N THR A 200 -22.50 -3.02 4.68
CA THR A 200 -21.21 -3.48 5.20
C THR A 200 -21.31 -4.90 5.74
N ILE A 201 -22.42 -5.21 6.44
CA ILE A 201 -22.69 -6.55 6.95
C ILE A 201 -22.89 -7.55 5.80
N TYR A 202 -23.56 -7.14 4.71
CA TYR A 202 -23.66 -7.92 3.49
C TYR A 202 -22.31 -8.28 2.87
N GLN A 203 -21.36 -7.33 2.77
CA GLN A 203 -20.02 -7.63 2.25
C GLN A 203 -19.28 -8.65 3.14
N LYS A 204 -19.46 -8.59 4.45
CA LYS A 204 -18.90 -9.60 5.37
C LYS A 204 -19.58 -10.95 5.20
N TRP A 205 -20.90 -10.98 5.05
CA TRP A 205 -21.68 -12.18 4.80
C TRP A 205 -21.24 -12.88 3.50
N LEU A 206 -20.94 -12.13 2.44
CA LEU A 206 -20.44 -12.67 1.16
C LEU A 206 -19.12 -13.43 1.28
N THR A 207 -18.26 -13.01 2.20
CA THR A 207 -16.95 -13.67 2.41
C THR A 207 -17.04 -14.84 3.39
N SER A 208 -17.98 -14.78 4.33
CA SER A 208 -18.04 -15.72 5.45
C SER A 208 -19.06 -16.82 5.24
N VAL A 209 -20.27 -16.46 4.84
CA VAL A 209 -21.42 -17.37 4.76
C VAL A 209 -21.66 -17.84 3.32
N ALA A 210 -21.63 -16.94 2.33
CA ALA A 210 -21.95 -17.32 0.95
C ALA A 210 -21.13 -18.50 0.39
N PRO A 211 -19.81 -18.65 0.66
CA PRO A 211 -19.03 -19.79 0.18
C PRO A 211 -19.45 -21.14 0.79
N SER A 212 -20.15 -21.11 1.94
CA SER A 212 -20.68 -22.31 2.58
C SER A 212 -21.99 -22.81 1.96
N ILE A 213 -22.64 -22.02 1.10
CA ILE A 213 -23.92 -22.39 0.47
C ILE A 213 -23.65 -23.30 -0.73
N GLY A 214 -24.26 -24.48 -0.73
CA GLY A 214 -24.20 -25.51 -1.77
C GLY A 214 -25.03 -25.15 -3.00
N ILE A 215 -24.69 -24.03 -3.65
CA ILE A 215 -25.35 -23.56 -4.87
C ILE A 215 -24.33 -23.23 -5.96
N ASP A 216 -24.67 -23.56 -7.21
CA ASP A 216 -23.95 -23.02 -8.37
C ASP A 216 -24.43 -21.59 -8.63
N TRP A 217 -23.62 -20.62 -8.16
CA TRP A 217 -23.91 -19.20 -8.28
C TRP A 217 -24.12 -18.74 -9.74
N ASN A 218 -23.49 -19.39 -10.73
CA ASN A 218 -23.69 -19.04 -12.14
C ASN A 218 -25.07 -19.47 -12.62
N LEU A 219 -25.51 -20.67 -12.24
CA LEU A 219 -26.85 -21.17 -12.58
C LEU A 219 -27.96 -20.40 -11.85
N ALA A 220 -27.77 -20.11 -10.57
CA ALA A 220 -28.71 -19.32 -9.76
C ALA A 220 -28.93 -17.93 -10.37
N LYS A 221 -27.85 -17.27 -10.77
CA LYS A 221 -27.92 -15.94 -11.39
C LYS A 221 -28.60 -15.95 -12.76
N ASN A 222 -28.34 -16.97 -13.59
CA ASN A 222 -29.04 -17.11 -14.88
C ASN A 222 -30.55 -17.32 -14.72
N ALA A 223 -31.00 -17.81 -13.56
CA ALA A 223 -32.40 -17.91 -13.17
C ALA A 223 -32.96 -16.64 -12.48
N GLY A 224 -32.18 -15.56 -12.40
CA GLY A 224 -32.60 -14.29 -11.80
C GLY A 224 -32.49 -14.23 -10.26
N ILE A 225 -31.83 -15.21 -9.63
CA ILE A 225 -31.64 -15.29 -8.19
C ILE A 225 -30.24 -14.79 -7.85
N LEU A 226 -30.14 -13.79 -6.97
CA LEU A 226 -28.88 -13.16 -6.58
C LEU A 226 -28.43 -13.61 -5.19
N ASP A 227 -27.13 -13.53 -4.92
CA ASP A 227 -26.54 -13.70 -3.59
C ASP A 227 -27.14 -12.74 -2.56
N ALA A 228 -27.52 -11.53 -2.97
CA ALA A 228 -28.29 -10.59 -2.14
C ALA A 228 -29.64 -11.16 -1.68
N ASP A 229 -30.28 -12.04 -2.46
CA ASP A 229 -31.56 -12.65 -2.07
C ASP A 229 -31.37 -13.69 -0.96
N PHE A 230 -30.25 -14.43 -0.98
CA PHE A 230 -29.85 -15.32 0.12
C PHE A 230 -29.49 -14.53 1.38
N TYR A 231 -28.78 -13.40 1.23
CA TYR A 231 -28.49 -12.52 2.36
C TYR A 231 -29.77 -11.92 2.97
N LEU A 232 -30.73 -11.48 2.16
CA LEU A 232 -32.01 -10.97 2.65
C LEU A 232 -32.83 -12.07 3.33
N ALA A 233 -32.80 -13.29 2.81
CA ALA A 233 -33.43 -14.46 3.45
C ALA A 233 -32.84 -14.72 4.84
N ASP A 234 -31.52 -14.63 4.99
CA ASP A 234 -30.84 -14.76 6.28
C ASP A 234 -31.12 -13.57 7.21
N LEU A 235 -31.05 -12.35 6.68
CA LEU A 235 -31.16 -11.11 7.46
C LEU A 235 -32.57 -10.93 8.03
N LEU A 236 -33.59 -11.27 7.25
CA LEU A 236 -35.00 -11.14 7.61
C LEU A 236 -35.55 -12.48 8.10
N SER A 237 -34.83 -13.15 9.01
CA SER A 237 -35.22 -14.42 9.62
C SER A 237 -35.22 -14.37 11.14
N ALA A 238 -36.08 -15.18 11.75
CA ALA A 238 -36.03 -15.54 13.17
C ALA A 238 -35.98 -17.06 13.29
N GLU A 239 -35.20 -17.60 14.23
CA GLU A 239 -35.03 -19.06 14.43
C GLU A 239 -34.63 -19.80 13.13
N ASN A 240 -33.78 -19.18 12.29
CA ASN A 240 -33.42 -19.67 10.95
C ASN A 240 -34.62 -19.90 10.01
N GLN A 241 -35.70 -19.15 10.19
CA GLN A 241 -36.85 -19.14 9.30
C GLN A 241 -37.09 -17.71 8.82
N SER A 242 -37.04 -17.50 7.50
CA SER A 242 -37.33 -16.18 6.96
C SER A 242 -38.76 -15.76 7.30
N LEU A 243 -38.93 -14.51 7.73
CA LEU A 243 -40.18 -13.96 8.24
C LEU A 243 -41.14 -13.52 7.12
N LEU A 244 -40.64 -13.40 5.89
CA LEU A 244 -41.39 -12.90 4.75
C LEU A 244 -41.41 -13.95 3.63
N ASP A 245 -42.57 -14.57 3.40
CA ASP A 245 -42.77 -15.55 2.32
C ASP A 245 -42.67 -14.95 0.90
N LYS A 246 -42.72 -13.61 0.80
CA LYS A 246 -42.60 -12.84 -0.45
C LYS A 246 -41.15 -12.65 -0.95
N LEU A 247 -40.16 -13.12 -0.20
CA LEU A 247 -38.76 -13.06 -0.62
C LEU A 247 -38.50 -14.03 -1.78
N PHE A 248 -37.56 -13.68 -2.66
CA PHE A 248 -37.14 -14.52 -3.80
C PHE A 248 -36.47 -15.83 -3.34
N VAL A 249 -35.82 -15.79 -2.19
CA VAL A 249 -35.21 -16.92 -1.49
C VAL A 249 -35.73 -16.91 -0.04
N VAL A 250 -36.03 -18.08 0.51
CA VAL A 250 -36.52 -18.23 1.88
C VAL A 250 -35.63 -19.23 2.61
N LEU A 251 -35.12 -18.88 3.79
CA LEU A 251 -34.39 -19.78 4.66
C LEU A 251 -35.38 -20.64 5.46
N LYS A 252 -35.19 -21.97 5.43
CA LYS A 252 -35.98 -22.98 6.15
C LYS A 252 -35.06 -23.84 7.00
N ASN A 253 -34.80 -23.38 8.22
CA ASN A 253 -33.93 -24.01 9.22
C ASN A 253 -32.49 -24.21 8.74
N ASN A 254 -32.24 -25.25 7.93
CA ASN A 254 -30.94 -25.73 7.50
C ASN A 254 -30.72 -25.69 5.98
N HIS A 255 -31.65 -25.14 5.21
CA HIS A 255 -31.52 -25.00 3.76
C HIS A 255 -32.31 -23.78 3.26
N TYR A 256 -32.03 -23.36 2.03
CA TYR A 256 -32.76 -22.32 1.32
C TYR A 256 -33.75 -22.93 0.34
N GLU A 257 -34.91 -22.30 0.17
CA GLU A 257 -35.92 -22.62 -0.84
C GLU A 257 -36.10 -21.43 -1.81
N PHE A 258 -36.16 -21.70 -3.12
CA PHE A 258 -36.34 -20.68 -4.15
C PHE A 258 -37.03 -21.23 -5.43
N ASP A 259 -37.40 -20.33 -6.35
CA ASP A 259 -37.98 -20.65 -7.67
C ASP A 259 -39.36 -21.34 -7.61
N LYS A 260 -40.30 -20.75 -6.83
CA LYS A 260 -41.66 -21.28 -6.60
C LYS A 260 -42.57 -21.13 -7.84
N VAL A 261 -42.50 -22.06 -8.78
CA VAL A 261 -43.42 -22.09 -9.94
C VAL A 261 -44.66 -22.94 -9.62
N LYS A 262 -45.86 -22.39 -9.84
CA LYS A 262 -47.12 -23.17 -9.82
C LYS A 262 -47.21 -23.97 -11.12
N THR A 263 -46.88 -25.25 -11.08
CA THR A 263 -47.22 -26.17 -12.17
C THR A 263 -48.73 -26.45 -12.16
N GLY A 264 -49.34 -26.36 -13.33
CA GLY A 264 -50.79 -26.56 -13.51
C GLY A 264 -51.22 -27.96 -13.07
N GLY A 265 -51.80 -28.04 -11.87
CA GLY A 265 -52.37 -29.26 -11.30
C GLY A 265 -51.41 -30.02 -10.37
N LEU A 266 -51.53 -29.76 -9.06
CA LEU A 266 -51.13 -30.63 -7.93
C LEU A 266 -49.67 -30.63 -7.40
N GLY A 267 -48.84 -29.61 -7.68
CA GLY A 267 -47.58 -29.43 -6.92
C GLY A 267 -46.85 -28.12 -7.17
N LEU A 268 -46.16 -27.59 -6.15
CA LEU A 268 -45.16 -26.52 -6.25
C LEU A 268 -43.80 -27.18 -6.54
N SER A 269 -43.11 -26.80 -7.62
CA SER A 269 -41.70 -27.15 -7.77
C SER A 269 -40.87 -26.17 -6.96
N ILE A 270 -40.17 -26.64 -5.93
CA ILE A 270 -39.29 -25.83 -5.07
C ILE A 270 -37.86 -26.33 -5.28
N LYS A 271 -36.93 -25.43 -5.62
CA LYS A 271 -35.50 -25.73 -5.63
C LYS A 271 -34.91 -25.45 -4.27
N THR A 272 -33.92 -26.23 -3.85
CA THR A 272 -33.25 -26.08 -2.57
C THR A 272 -31.75 -25.88 -2.71
N ALA A 273 -31.14 -25.17 -1.77
CA ALA A 273 -29.69 -25.12 -1.57
C ALA A 273 -29.35 -25.36 -0.10
N GLU A 274 -28.45 -26.31 0.16
CA GLU A 274 -28.03 -26.68 1.51
C GLU A 274 -26.74 -25.96 1.92
N PHE A 275 -26.33 -26.06 3.18
CA PHE A 275 -25.02 -25.57 3.63
C PHE A 275 -24.00 -26.72 3.61
N ASN A 276 -22.93 -26.57 2.81
CA ASN A 276 -21.84 -27.53 2.67
C ASN A 276 -21.09 -27.80 3.99
N ASP A 277 -21.19 -26.88 4.96
CA ASP A 277 -20.48 -26.92 6.23
C ASP A 277 -21.37 -27.22 7.45
N ASN A 278 -22.63 -27.62 7.21
CA ASN A 278 -23.66 -27.79 8.24
C ASN A 278 -23.89 -26.52 9.10
N GLN A 279 -23.99 -25.34 8.45
CA GLN A 279 -24.29 -24.03 9.05
C GLN A 279 -23.24 -23.50 10.05
N LYS A 280 -22.02 -24.01 10.04
CA LYS A 280 -20.97 -23.53 10.96
C LYS A 280 -20.65 -22.06 10.71
N ALA A 281 -20.39 -21.69 9.46
CA ALA A 281 -20.09 -20.31 9.08
C ALA A 281 -21.30 -19.39 9.29
N HIS A 282 -22.49 -19.85 8.90
CA HIS A 282 -23.74 -19.12 9.09
C HIS A 282 -24.00 -18.82 10.59
N THR A 283 -23.89 -19.82 11.46
CA THR A 283 -24.11 -19.67 12.91
C THR A 283 -23.06 -18.74 13.54
N ALA A 284 -21.78 -18.95 13.21
CA ALA A 284 -20.70 -18.10 13.72
C ALA A 284 -20.88 -16.62 13.30
N PHE A 285 -21.36 -16.39 12.07
CA PHE A 285 -21.61 -15.05 11.54
C PHE A 285 -22.79 -14.38 12.24
N TRP A 286 -23.95 -15.05 12.31
CA TRP A 286 -25.18 -14.45 12.84
C TRP A 286 -25.25 -14.38 14.36
N ASN A 287 -24.36 -15.07 15.08
CA ASN A 287 -24.19 -14.84 16.52
C ASN A 287 -23.65 -13.44 16.84
N LEU A 288 -23.06 -12.74 15.86
CA LEU A 288 -22.50 -11.40 16.03
C LEU A 288 -23.51 -10.27 15.83
N TYR A 289 -24.61 -10.51 15.11
CA TYR A 289 -25.53 -9.45 14.65
C TYR A 289 -26.98 -9.72 15.06
N GLU A 290 -27.69 -8.66 15.45
CA GLU A 290 -29.09 -8.72 15.83
C GLU A 290 -29.94 -8.85 14.57
N ARG A 291 -30.44 -10.06 14.33
CA ARG A 291 -31.40 -10.35 13.27
C ARG A 291 -32.69 -10.95 13.84
N PRO A 292 -33.87 -10.59 13.30
CA PRO A 292 -34.06 -9.58 12.26
C PRO A 292 -33.76 -8.15 12.75
N PRO A 293 -33.43 -7.19 11.86
CA PRO A 293 -33.34 -5.78 12.22
C PRO A 293 -34.69 -5.25 12.74
N LYS A 294 -34.72 -4.03 13.30
CA LYS A 294 -36.00 -3.37 13.67
C LYS A 294 -36.95 -3.33 12.47
N GLU A 295 -38.23 -3.62 12.71
CA GLU A 295 -39.27 -3.76 11.66
C GLU A 295 -39.39 -2.51 10.77
N GLU A 296 -39.23 -1.32 11.35
CA GLU A 296 -39.19 -0.04 10.63
C GLU A 296 -38.07 0.07 9.57
N TYR A 297 -37.07 -0.79 9.62
CA TYR A 297 -35.97 -0.83 8.63
C TYR A 297 -36.25 -1.80 7.48
N TRP A 298 -37.24 -2.70 7.61
CA TRP A 298 -37.45 -3.79 6.66
C TRP A 298 -37.81 -3.28 5.26
N SER A 299 -38.79 -2.36 5.15
CA SER A 299 -39.14 -1.78 3.85
C SER A 299 -37.95 -1.08 3.23
N TYR A 300 -37.24 -0.25 4.00
CA TYR A 300 -36.05 0.45 3.49
C TYR A 300 -34.97 -0.52 2.98
N ILE A 301 -34.66 -1.59 3.71
CA ILE A 301 -33.60 -2.55 3.31
C ILE A 301 -34.04 -3.36 2.08
N ILE A 302 -35.32 -3.74 1.99
CA ILE A 302 -35.89 -4.46 0.84
C ILE A 302 -35.94 -3.54 -0.39
N ASP A 303 -36.42 -2.31 -0.22
CA ASP A 303 -36.54 -1.31 -1.29
C ASP A 303 -35.16 -0.83 -1.76
N ARG A 304 -34.15 -0.86 -0.86
CA ARG A 304 -32.74 -0.58 -1.16
C ARG A 304 -31.90 -1.83 -1.46
N ARG A 305 -32.53 -2.91 -1.94
CA ARG A 305 -31.84 -4.13 -2.45
C ARG A 305 -30.77 -3.79 -3.50
N ASP A 306 -30.93 -2.69 -4.24
CA ASP A 306 -29.93 -2.16 -5.18
C ASP A 306 -28.58 -1.81 -4.54
N LEU A 307 -28.56 -1.48 -3.24
CA LEU A 307 -27.33 -1.21 -2.50
C LEU A 307 -26.51 -2.49 -2.20
N LEU A 308 -27.13 -3.67 -2.38
CA LEU A 308 -26.52 -4.99 -2.21
C LEU A 308 -26.04 -5.49 -3.59
N VAL A 309 -25.02 -4.82 -4.12
CA VAL A 309 -24.55 -5.03 -5.50
C VAL A 309 -23.83 -6.39 -5.64
N PRO A 310 -24.24 -7.27 -6.57
CA PRO A 310 -23.55 -8.52 -6.88
C PRO A 310 -22.10 -8.29 -7.31
N SER A 311 -21.18 -9.17 -6.88
CA SER A 311 -19.75 -9.10 -7.22
C SER A 311 -19.48 -9.15 -8.72
N ASP A 312 -20.37 -9.71 -9.52
CA ASP A 312 -20.14 -10.00 -10.93
C ASP A 312 -20.82 -9.01 -11.91
N ILE A 313 -21.58 -8.03 -11.39
CA ILE A 313 -21.79 -6.76 -12.12
C ILE A 313 -20.47 -5.96 -12.16
N ARG A 314 -19.53 -6.24 -11.24
CA ARG A 314 -18.22 -5.58 -11.14
C ARG A 314 -17.10 -6.24 -11.94
N GLU A 315 -17.31 -7.42 -12.52
CA GLU A 315 -16.30 -8.14 -13.33
C GLU A 315 -16.56 -8.11 -14.84
N ARG A 316 -17.70 -7.59 -15.30
CA ARG A 316 -17.96 -7.47 -16.74
C ARG A 316 -17.37 -6.17 -17.28
N LYS A 317 -16.14 -6.33 -17.78
CA LYS A 317 -15.32 -5.45 -18.63
C LYS A 317 -14.25 -4.68 -17.87
N GLY A 318 -13.07 -4.59 -18.49
CA GLY A 318 -11.82 -4.09 -17.90
C GLY A 318 -11.79 -2.59 -17.58
N ALA A 319 -12.81 -2.07 -16.89
CA ALA A 319 -12.79 -0.77 -16.25
C ALA A 319 -11.86 -0.84 -15.02
N PHE A 320 -10.98 0.15 -14.87
CA PHE A 320 -10.08 0.27 -13.72
C PHE A 320 -10.89 0.72 -12.50
N PHE A 321 -11.34 -0.22 -11.68
CA PHE A 321 -12.15 0.07 -10.50
C PHE A 321 -11.31 0.66 -9.36
N THR A 322 -11.86 1.66 -8.66
CA THR A 322 -11.22 2.31 -7.51
C THR A 322 -11.82 1.77 -6.22
N PRO A 323 -11.12 1.01 -5.37
CA PRO A 323 -11.68 0.47 -4.13
C PRO A 323 -12.34 1.52 -3.23
N GLN A 324 -13.44 1.16 -2.56
CA GLN A 324 -14.23 2.08 -1.72
C GLN A 324 -13.43 2.74 -0.59
N ILE A 325 -12.47 2.01 0.00
CA ILE A 325 -11.55 2.57 0.99
C ILE A 325 -10.79 3.79 0.44
N TRP A 326 -10.34 3.73 -0.81
CA TRP A 326 -9.62 4.81 -1.46
C TRP A 326 -10.55 5.91 -1.95
N VAL A 327 -11.78 5.59 -2.36
CA VAL A 327 -12.82 6.59 -2.68
C VAL A 327 -13.12 7.47 -1.46
N GLY A 328 -13.44 6.85 -0.31
CA GLY A 328 -13.69 7.59 0.93
C GLY A 328 -12.48 8.40 1.37
N LYS A 329 -11.27 7.84 1.24
CA LYS A 329 -10.04 8.58 1.53
C LYS A 329 -9.86 9.78 0.61
N ALA A 330 -10.04 9.62 -0.70
CA ALA A 330 -9.92 10.70 -1.67
C ALA A 330 -10.90 11.85 -1.38
N GLN A 331 -12.14 11.54 -1.05
CA GLN A 331 -13.15 12.54 -0.66
C GLN A 331 -12.75 13.28 0.63
N SER A 332 -12.23 12.59 1.64
CA SER A 332 -11.68 13.25 2.83
C SER A 332 -10.51 14.19 2.52
N TYR A 333 -9.73 13.92 1.47
CA TYR A 333 -8.64 14.80 1.04
C TYR A 333 -9.14 15.99 0.22
N LEU A 334 -10.23 15.83 -0.54
CA LEU A 334 -10.93 16.95 -1.19
C LEU A 334 -11.43 17.94 -0.14
N GLU A 335 -12.09 17.45 0.91
CA GLU A 335 -12.52 18.24 2.06
C GLU A 335 -11.35 18.95 2.75
N LYS A 336 -10.25 18.23 3.05
CA LYS A 336 -9.05 18.85 3.64
C LYS A 336 -8.39 19.92 2.75
N ALA A 337 -8.54 19.81 1.44
CA ALA A 337 -7.91 20.72 0.47
C ALA A 337 -8.79 21.93 0.15
N LEU A 338 -10.11 21.75 0.09
CA LEU A 338 -11.07 22.71 -0.46
C LEU A 338 -12.15 23.15 0.55
N GLY A 339 -12.21 22.53 1.73
CA GLY A 339 -13.20 22.79 2.78
C GLY A 339 -14.33 21.76 2.83
N GLU A 340 -15.00 21.66 3.97
CA GLU A 340 -16.09 20.71 4.25
C GLU A 340 -17.27 20.88 3.26
N ASN A 341 -17.50 22.11 2.81
CA ASN A 341 -18.59 22.45 1.89
C ASN A 341 -18.26 22.26 0.40
N TYR A 342 -17.13 21.61 0.05
CA TYR A 342 -16.66 21.55 -1.35
C TYR A 342 -17.71 21.01 -2.33
N GLN A 343 -18.53 20.03 -1.94
CA GLN A 343 -19.58 19.50 -2.83
C GLN A 343 -20.61 20.58 -3.19
N SER A 344 -20.94 21.46 -2.24
CA SER A 344 -21.88 22.57 -2.44
C SER A 344 -21.25 23.79 -3.10
N GLU A 345 -19.91 23.88 -3.16
CA GLU A 345 -19.21 25.01 -3.77
C GLU A 345 -18.68 24.73 -5.17
N TYR A 346 -18.39 23.47 -5.48
CA TYR A 346 -17.70 23.05 -6.69
C TYR A 346 -18.57 22.16 -7.57
N TYR A 347 -18.36 22.25 -8.87
CA TYR A 347 -18.75 21.23 -9.83
C TYR A 347 -17.73 20.10 -9.81
N ILE A 348 -18.17 18.86 -9.95
CA ILE A 348 -17.28 17.68 -9.98
C ILE A 348 -17.54 16.91 -11.27
N TRP A 349 -16.48 16.63 -12.01
CA TRP A 349 -16.55 15.82 -13.21
C TRP A 349 -15.52 14.69 -13.15
N ASP A 350 -16.02 13.45 -13.23
CA ASP A 350 -15.19 12.29 -13.53
C ASP A 350 -15.18 12.03 -15.04
N LEU A 351 -14.02 12.24 -15.65
CA LEU A 351 -13.82 12.16 -17.11
C LEU A 351 -13.72 10.71 -17.61
N ALA A 352 -13.40 9.77 -16.70
CA ALA A 352 -13.15 8.37 -17.00
C ALA A 352 -13.82 7.49 -15.93
N ALA A 353 -15.12 7.72 -15.74
CA ALA A 353 -15.86 7.26 -14.58
C ALA A 353 -16.01 5.74 -14.48
N GLY A 354 -15.83 5.00 -15.58
CA GLY A 354 -16.26 3.62 -15.68
C GLY A 354 -17.73 3.53 -15.26
N THR A 355 -18.03 2.67 -14.30
CA THR A 355 -19.39 2.52 -13.72
C THR A 355 -19.71 3.53 -12.60
N GLY A 356 -18.89 4.57 -12.40
CA GLY A 356 -19.18 5.69 -11.50
C GLY A 356 -18.71 5.52 -10.06
N ASN A 357 -17.87 4.53 -9.77
CA ASN A 357 -17.51 4.17 -8.40
C ASN A 357 -16.80 5.29 -7.62
N LEU A 358 -16.00 6.12 -8.30
CA LEU A 358 -15.31 7.26 -7.68
C LEU A 358 -16.27 8.35 -7.19
N LEU A 359 -17.44 8.46 -7.84
CA LEU A 359 -18.50 9.41 -7.51
C LEU A 359 -19.48 8.86 -6.45
N ALA A 360 -19.30 7.62 -5.99
CA ALA A 360 -20.11 7.04 -4.92
C ALA A 360 -20.07 7.93 -3.66
N ASN A 361 -21.17 7.98 -2.92
CA ASN A 361 -21.35 8.76 -1.68
C ASN A 361 -21.36 10.30 -1.85
N LEU A 362 -21.11 10.85 -3.05
CA LEU A 362 -21.38 12.26 -3.32
C LEU A 362 -22.90 12.48 -3.43
N THR A 363 -23.40 13.63 -2.97
CA THR A 363 -24.85 13.87 -2.82
C THR A 363 -25.38 15.00 -3.69
N GLU A 364 -24.54 15.94 -4.09
CA GLU A 364 -24.94 17.14 -4.85
C GLU A 364 -25.15 16.87 -6.34
N SER A 365 -26.12 16.02 -6.68
CA SER A 365 -26.35 15.47 -8.03
C SER A 365 -26.37 16.49 -9.18
N HIS A 366 -26.82 17.71 -8.92
CA HIS A 366 -26.87 18.80 -9.90
C HIS A 366 -25.49 19.39 -10.24
N LYS A 367 -24.44 19.06 -9.47
CA LYS A 367 -23.05 19.49 -9.68
C LYS A 367 -22.14 18.37 -10.14
N LEU A 368 -22.64 17.15 -10.17
CA LEU A 368 -21.88 15.96 -10.55
C LEU A 368 -22.09 15.67 -12.05
N TYR A 369 -20.98 15.35 -12.72
CA TYR A 369 -20.93 14.92 -14.11
C TYR A 369 -20.07 13.66 -14.22
N ALA A 370 -20.47 12.74 -15.08
CA ALA A 370 -19.74 11.50 -15.33
C ALA A 370 -19.65 11.22 -16.82
N SER A 371 -18.45 10.92 -17.29
CA SER A 371 -18.24 10.46 -18.65
C SER A 371 -17.29 9.27 -18.72
N THR A 372 -17.46 8.46 -19.75
CA THR A 372 -16.62 7.29 -20.01
C THR A 372 -16.66 6.93 -21.50
N LEU A 373 -15.64 6.20 -21.95
CA LEU A 373 -15.52 5.76 -23.35
C LEU A 373 -16.53 4.66 -23.68
N ASP A 374 -16.79 3.72 -22.77
CA ASP A 374 -17.69 2.59 -23.01
C ASP A 374 -19.16 3.00 -22.79
N LYS A 375 -19.99 2.81 -23.83
CA LYS A 375 -21.42 3.07 -23.75
C LYS A 375 -22.12 2.18 -22.70
N ALA A 376 -21.66 0.95 -22.50
CA ALA A 376 -22.24 0.06 -21.50
C ALA A 376 -22.06 0.61 -20.08
N ASP A 377 -20.92 1.22 -19.78
CA ASP A 377 -20.67 1.86 -18.48
C ASP A 377 -21.62 3.05 -18.25
N VAL A 378 -21.92 3.82 -19.32
CA VAL A 378 -22.93 4.91 -19.29
C VAL A 378 -24.30 4.36 -18.95
N GLU A 379 -24.72 3.28 -19.62
CA GLU A 379 -26.01 2.63 -19.38
C GLU A 379 -26.11 2.09 -17.94
N ILE A 380 -25.04 1.49 -17.41
CA ILE A 380 -24.95 1.05 -16.01
C ILE A 380 -25.09 2.23 -15.06
N MET A 381 -24.35 3.33 -15.27
CA MET A 381 -24.46 4.52 -14.42
C MET A 381 -25.86 5.14 -14.47
N GLN A 382 -26.52 5.16 -15.63
CA GLN A 382 -27.89 5.64 -15.78
C GLN A 382 -28.89 4.73 -15.04
N GLU A 383 -28.69 3.41 -15.09
CA GLU A 383 -29.48 2.46 -14.32
C GLU A 383 -29.29 2.69 -12.81
N LEU A 384 -28.05 2.79 -12.34
CA LEU A 384 -27.73 3.09 -10.93
C LEU A 384 -28.30 4.43 -10.47
N SER A 385 -28.28 5.44 -11.35
CA SER A 385 -28.90 6.75 -11.12
C SER A 385 -30.42 6.65 -10.98
N SER A 386 -31.09 5.91 -11.88
CA SER A 386 -32.55 5.72 -11.81
C SER A 386 -33.00 4.93 -10.59
N LYS A 387 -32.14 4.04 -10.07
CA LYS A 387 -32.34 3.29 -8.82
C LYS A 387 -31.90 4.06 -7.57
N ASN A 388 -31.44 5.31 -7.71
CA ASN A 388 -30.92 6.14 -6.62
C ASN A 388 -29.72 5.52 -5.86
N ALA A 389 -28.98 4.62 -6.52
CA ALA A 389 -27.72 4.04 -6.03
C ALA A 389 -26.52 4.97 -6.29
N LEU A 390 -26.62 5.82 -7.31
CA LEU A 390 -25.62 6.84 -7.65
C LEU A 390 -26.33 8.18 -7.82
N HIS A 391 -26.01 9.18 -6.97
CA HIS A 391 -26.67 10.49 -7.00
C HIS A 391 -26.19 11.35 -8.17
N LEU A 392 -26.36 10.88 -9.41
CA LEU A 392 -26.12 11.61 -10.65
C LEU A 392 -27.45 11.91 -11.33
N LEU A 393 -27.52 13.03 -12.05
CA LEU A 393 -28.63 13.25 -12.97
C LEU A 393 -28.39 12.46 -14.26
N PRO A 394 -29.37 11.72 -14.81
CA PRO A 394 -29.17 10.94 -16.04
C PRO A 394 -28.62 11.76 -17.22
N LYS A 395 -29.04 13.03 -17.33
CA LYS A 395 -28.56 13.99 -18.34
C LYS A 395 -27.11 14.47 -18.15
N HIS A 396 -26.49 14.16 -17.01
CA HIS A 396 -25.08 14.45 -16.70
C HIS A 396 -24.18 13.23 -16.86
N ILE A 397 -24.75 12.09 -17.30
CA ILE A 397 -24.04 10.85 -17.60
C ILE A 397 -24.01 10.68 -19.12
N PHE A 398 -22.82 10.67 -19.71
CA PHE A 398 -22.67 10.70 -21.17
C PHE A 398 -21.43 9.95 -21.66
N GLN A 399 -21.50 9.41 -22.88
CA GLN A 399 -20.35 8.76 -23.52
C GLN A 399 -19.40 9.84 -24.07
N PHE A 400 -18.11 9.76 -23.73
CA PHE A 400 -17.11 10.72 -24.18
C PHE A 400 -15.73 10.06 -24.28
N ASP A 401 -15.10 10.14 -25.44
CA ASP A 401 -13.70 9.78 -25.62
C ASP A 401 -12.82 10.98 -25.27
N PHE A 402 -12.39 11.06 -24.01
CA PHE A 402 -11.62 12.19 -23.51
C PHE A 402 -10.29 12.43 -24.23
N LEU A 403 -9.74 11.49 -25.00
CA LEU A 403 -8.48 11.72 -25.73
C LEU A 403 -8.70 12.14 -27.20
N ASN A 404 -9.91 11.97 -27.73
CA ASN A 404 -10.21 12.18 -29.15
C ASN A 404 -11.38 13.15 -29.43
N ASP A 405 -12.42 13.17 -28.60
CA ASP A 405 -13.60 13.99 -28.82
C ASP A 405 -13.33 15.47 -28.44
N GLU A 406 -14.03 16.39 -29.11
CA GLU A 406 -13.95 17.84 -28.85
C GLU A 406 -15.00 18.30 -27.81
N PHE A 407 -14.62 19.26 -26.95
CA PHE A 407 -15.48 19.73 -25.84
C PHE A 407 -16.65 20.61 -26.27
N PHE A 408 -16.56 21.24 -27.44
CA PHE A 408 -17.50 22.27 -27.87
C PHE A 408 -18.06 21.98 -29.26
N ASP A 409 -19.28 22.46 -29.47
CA ASP A 409 -19.92 22.46 -30.78
C ASP A 409 -19.03 23.17 -31.81
N THR A 410 -18.79 22.50 -32.95
CA THR A 410 -18.18 23.11 -34.13
C THR A 410 -19.29 23.62 -35.04
N ILE A 411 -19.28 24.91 -35.34
CA ILE A 411 -20.28 25.56 -36.20
C ILE A 411 -19.61 25.94 -37.52
N CYS A 412 -20.20 25.57 -38.65
CA CYS A 412 -19.65 25.91 -39.95
C CYS A 412 -19.76 27.41 -40.24
N GLU A 413 -18.90 27.92 -41.12
CA GLU A 413 -18.86 29.36 -41.45
C GLU A 413 -20.22 29.92 -41.91
N LYS A 414 -21.02 29.12 -42.63
CA LYS A 414 -22.36 29.53 -43.08
C LYS A 414 -23.25 29.84 -41.88
N HIS A 415 -23.36 28.92 -40.93
CA HIS A 415 -24.22 29.08 -39.77
C HIS A 415 -23.69 30.14 -38.79
N GLN A 416 -22.38 30.32 -38.68
CA GLN A 416 -21.81 31.46 -37.94
C GLN A 416 -22.25 32.80 -38.55
N LYS A 417 -22.23 32.92 -39.88
CA LYS A 417 -22.67 34.15 -40.61
C LYS A 417 -24.18 34.40 -40.49
N GLU A 418 -24.96 33.34 -40.36
CA GLU A 418 -26.42 33.41 -40.14
C GLU A 418 -26.80 33.69 -38.67
N GLY A 419 -25.82 33.86 -37.79
CA GLY A 419 -26.04 34.19 -36.37
C GLY A 419 -26.40 33.00 -35.48
N LEU A 420 -26.27 31.77 -35.97
CA LEU A 420 -26.47 30.56 -35.16
C LEU A 420 -25.30 30.38 -34.19
N ASN A 421 -25.63 30.22 -32.92
CA ASN A 421 -24.68 29.99 -31.82
C ASN A 421 -24.69 28.56 -31.29
N PHE A 422 -25.31 27.64 -32.02
CA PHE A 422 -25.35 26.20 -31.74
C PHE A 422 -25.10 25.41 -33.03
N ALA A 423 -24.58 24.18 -32.91
CA ALA A 423 -24.43 23.28 -34.06
C ALA A 423 -25.82 22.87 -34.58
N ASP A 424 -26.09 23.13 -35.86
CA ASP A 424 -27.27 22.60 -36.54
C ASP A 424 -27.04 21.11 -36.84
N GLU A 425 -27.81 20.23 -36.21
CA GLU A 425 -27.73 18.77 -36.39
C GLU A 425 -28.06 18.33 -37.82
N LYS A 426 -28.74 19.17 -38.61
CA LYS A 426 -29.03 18.90 -40.02
C LYS A 426 -27.89 19.32 -40.96
N CYS A 427 -26.86 19.95 -40.42
CA CYS A 427 -25.72 20.43 -41.18
C CYS A 427 -24.55 19.45 -41.08
N GLU A 428 -24.17 18.82 -42.18
CA GLU A 428 -23.01 17.91 -42.23
C GLU A 428 -21.68 18.56 -41.85
N LYS A 429 -21.60 19.90 -41.89
CA LYS A 429 -20.41 20.67 -41.52
C LYS A 429 -20.44 21.21 -40.10
N CYS A 430 -21.56 21.08 -39.38
CA CYS A 430 -21.61 21.38 -37.95
C CYS A 430 -21.45 20.07 -37.19
N GLN A 431 -20.73 20.11 -36.08
CA GLN A 431 -20.54 18.95 -35.22
C GLN A 431 -20.95 19.33 -33.81
N LYS A 432 -21.98 18.67 -33.30
CA LYS A 432 -22.42 18.83 -31.91
C LYS A 432 -21.45 18.10 -30.99
N SER A 433 -21.05 18.74 -29.89
CA SER A 433 -20.24 18.07 -28.88
C SER A 433 -21.09 17.07 -28.10
N LYS A 434 -20.46 15.97 -27.69
CA LYS A 434 -21.05 14.98 -26.78
C LYS A 434 -21.11 15.49 -25.33
N VAL A 435 -20.38 16.58 -25.01
CA VAL A 435 -20.42 17.21 -23.68
C VAL A 435 -21.77 17.91 -23.47
N PRO A 436 -22.49 17.64 -22.36
CA PRO A 436 -23.75 18.30 -22.06
C PRO A 436 -23.62 19.81 -22.04
N LYS A 437 -24.63 20.52 -22.56
CA LYS A 437 -24.61 21.99 -22.66
C LYS A 437 -24.32 22.69 -21.33
N SER A 438 -24.86 22.18 -20.21
CA SER A 438 -24.60 22.73 -18.87
C SER A 438 -23.12 22.64 -18.49
N LEU A 439 -22.44 21.55 -18.85
CA LEU A 439 -21.00 21.40 -18.63
C LEU A 439 -20.19 22.25 -19.61
N GLN A 440 -20.59 22.37 -20.88
CA GLN A 440 -19.94 23.30 -21.81
C GLN A 440 -19.99 24.75 -21.30
N GLU A 441 -21.09 25.19 -20.69
CA GLU A 441 -21.21 26.51 -20.09
C GLU A 441 -20.26 26.72 -18.90
N ILE A 442 -20.03 25.68 -18.09
CA ILE A 442 -19.01 25.68 -17.03
C ILE A 442 -17.62 25.80 -17.67
N LEU A 443 -17.32 24.99 -18.69
CA LEU A 443 -16.03 24.95 -19.37
C LEU A 443 -15.71 26.25 -20.13
N LYS A 444 -16.72 26.99 -20.62
CA LYS A 444 -16.51 28.29 -21.31
C LYS A 444 -16.27 29.45 -20.35
N ASN A 445 -16.74 29.36 -19.10
CA ASN A 445 -16.70 30.44 -18.13
C ASN A 445 -15.54 30.26 -17.13
N ASP A 446 -14.65 31.25 -17.06
CA ASP A 446 -13.44 31.17 -16.24
C ASP A 446 -13.70 31.02 -14.74
N GLU A 447 -14.65 31.78 -14.19
CA GLU A 447 -15.00 31.73 -12.77
C GLU A 447 -15.67 30.40 -12.40
N LYS A 448 -16.52 29.87 -13.29
CA LYS A 448 -17.09 28.52 -13.12
C LYS A 448 -16.02 27.44 -13.21
N ARG A 449 -15.05 27.55 -14.14
CA ARG A 449 -13.92 26.62 -14.25
C ARG A 449 -13.06 26.61 -12.99
N LYS A 450 -12.83 27.76 -12.34
CA LYS A 450 -12.12 27.82 -11.03
C LYS A 450 -12.83 27.01 -9.95
N LYS A 451 -14.15 26.84 -10.06
CA LYS A 451 -14.99 26.01 -9.21
C LYS A 451 -15.28 24.62 -9.81
N LEU A 452 -14.51 24.15 -10.80
CA LEU A 452 -14.58 22.80 -11.32
C LEU A 452 -13.47 21.92 -10.72
N ILE A 453 -13.84 20.76 -10.21
CA ILE A 453 -12.94 19.68 -9.79
C ILE A 453 -13.04 18.59 -10.85
N ILE A 454 -11.91 18.29 -11.50
CA ILE A 454 -11.73 17.05 -12.22
C ILE A 454 -11.34 15.98 -11.21
N PHE A 455 -12.24 15.04 -10.93
CA PHE A 455 -12.03 13.97 -9.95
C PHE A 455 -11.93 12.63 -10.68
N ILE A 456 -10.72 12.06 -10.81
CA ILE A 456 -10.45 11.02 -11.81
C ILE A 456 -9.50 9.91 -11.34
N ASN A 457 -9.75 8.68 -11.79
CA ASN A 457 -8.77 7.59 -11.84
C ASN A 457 -8.53 7.17 -13.31
N PRO A 458 -7.57 7.79 -14.02
CA PRO A 458 -7.35 7.56 -15.44
C PRO A 458 -6.67 6.20 -15.71
N PRO A 459 -6.75 5.67 -16.95
CA PRO A 459 -6.10 4.41 -17.32
C PRO A 459 -4.56 4.48 -17.26
N TYR A 460 -3.93 3.36 -16.87
CA TYR A 460 -2.49 3.27 -16.55
C TYR A 460 -1.58 2.69 -17.66
N ALA A 461 -2.09 2.47 -18.88
CA ALA A 461 -1.33 1.81 -19.94
C ALA A 461 -0.14 2.68 -20.43
N GLU A 462 0.98 2.00 -20.71
CA GLU A 462 2.22 2.57 -21.22
C GLU A 462 2.58 1.89 -22.55
N ALA A 463 3.05 2.66 -23.54
CA ALA A 463 3.38 2.13 -24.88
C ALA A 463 4.57 1.16 -24.89
N GLY A 464 5.47 1.23 -23.89
CA GLY A 464 6.62 0.33 -23.75
C GLY A 464 6.29 -0.87 -22.88
N THR A 465 6.44 -2.09 -23.41
CA THR A 465 6.24 -3.32 -22.62
C THR A 465 7.57 -3.98 -22.26
N THR A 466 7.62 -4.64 -21.09
CA THR A 466 8.75 -5.45 -20.61
C THR A 466 9.14 -6.60 -21.56
N ALA A 467 8.26 -6.95 -22.51
CA ALA A 467 8.51 -7.97 -23.53
C ALA A 467 9.64 -7.57 -24.51
N GLN A 468 9.93 -6.28 -24.65
CA GLN A 468 11.09 -5.78 -25.39
C GLN A 468 12.40 -6.05 -24.63
N THR A 469 12.38 -5.94 -23.29
CA THR A 469 13.56 -6.15 -22.45
C THR A 469 13.98 -7.62 -22.39
N THR A 470 13.05 -8.55 -22.65
CA THR A 470 13.29 -9.99 -22.71
C THR A 470 13.39 -10.57 -24.12
N GLY A 471 13.21 -9.76 -25.18
CA GLY A 471 13.32 -10.19 -26.58
C GLY A 471 12.21 -11.13 -27.06
N THR A 472 11.09 -11.22 -26.35
CA THR A 472 10.04 -12.24 -26.57
C THR A 472 8.70 -11.70 -27.10
N GLY A 473 8.58 -10.40 -27.42
CA GLY A 473 7.33 -9.85 -27.96
C GLY A 473 7.48 -8.61 -28.83
N LYS A 474 6.57 -8.45 -29.80
CA LYS A 474 6.33 -7.19 -30.52
C LYS A 474 5.59 -6.21 -29.60
N ASN A 475 5.84 -4.90 -29.77
CA ASN A 475 5.01 -3.87 -29.13
C ASN A 475 3.53 -4.17 -29.40
N LYS A 476 2.69 -4.08 -28.36
CA LYS A 476 1.33 -3.62 -28.63
C LYS A 476 1.48 -2.12 -28.81
N ASP A 477 1.44 -1.60 -30.03
CA ASP A 477 1.36 -0.15 -30.30
C ASP A 477 0.01 0.45 -29.83
N GLY A 478 -0.57 -0.11 -28.76
CA GLY A 478 -1.97 -0.03 -28.41
C GLY A 478 -2.32 1.20 -27.59
N VAL A 479 -3.31 1.95 -28.07
CA VAL A 479 -4.07 3.04 -27.42
C VAL A 479 -3.27 4.31 -27.09
N ALA A 480 -2.06 4.20 -26.53
CA ALA A 480 -1.29 5.37 -26.08
C ALA A 480 -0.73 6.22 -27.23
N LEU A 481 -0.37 5.62 -28.37
CA LEU A 481 0.27 6.34 -29.48
C LEU A 481 -0.69 6.75 -30.60
N GLY A 482 -1.95 6.27 -30.57
CA GLY A 482 -2.89 6.37 -31.69
C GLY A 482 -4.07 7.32 -31.47
N ASN A 483 -3.96 8.28 -30.55
CA ASN A 483 -5.05 9.21 -30.22
C ASN A 483 -4.69 10.68 -30.52
N ALA A 484 -5.71 11.52 -30.68
CA ALA A 484 -5.55 12.91 -31.08
C ALA A 484 -4.74 13.75 -30.06
N THR A 485 -4.90 13.46 -28.76
CA THR A 485 -4.15 14.15 -27.70
C THR A 485 -2.65 13.86 -27.79
N TYR A 486 -2.27 12.61 -28.04
CA TYR A 486 -0.89 12.23 -28.29
C TYR A 486 -0.33 13.00 -29.48
N GLU A 487 -0.99 12.96 -30.65
CA GLU A 487 -0.51 13.65 -31.85
C GLU A 487 -0.39 15.17 -31.65
N ARG A 488 -1.33 15.78 -30.93
CA ARG A 488 -1.36 17.22 -30.64
C ARG A 488 -0.23 17.66 -29.70
N TYR A 489 0.16 16.83 -28.73
CA TYR A 489 1.00 17.27 -27.61
C TYR A 489 2.28 16.46 -27.36
N LYS A 490 2.56 15.38 -28.11
CA LYS A 490 3.73 14.50 -27.88
C LYS A 490 5.04 15.25 -27.76
N ASP A 491 5.26 16.27 -28.59
CA ASP A 491 6.49 17.06 -28.57
C ASP A 491 6.61 17.88 -27.29
N SER A 492 5.52 18.45 -26.78
CA SER A 492 5.51 19.23 -25.54
C SER A 492 5.57 18.34 -24.29
N MET A 493 5.06 17.11 -24.35
CA MET A 493 5.13 16.14 -23.27
C MET A 493 6.49 15.41 -23.20
N GLY A 494 7.18 15.26 -24.34
CA GLY A 494 8.36 14.41 -24.44
C GLY A 494 8.01 12.96 -24.12
N LYS A 495 8.91 12.23 -23.45
CA LYS A 495 8.71 10.80 -23.13
C LYS A 495 7.45 10.51 -22.28
N ALA A 496 6.91 11.51 -21.59
CA ALA A 496 5.66 11.37 -20.84
C ALA A 496 4.46 11.03 -21.75
N SER A 497 4.51 11.37 -23.04
CA SER A 497 3.44 11.06 -23.99
C SER A 497 3.19 9.56 -24.14
N ASN A 498 4.10 8.68 -23.72
CA ASN A 498 3.92 7.23 -23.80
C ASN A 498 2.98 6.68 -22.72
N GLU A 499 2.53 7.50 -21.76
CA GLU A 499 1.67 7.12 -20.65
C GLU A 499 0.29 7.77 -20.77
N LEU A 500 -0.78 6.97 -20.79
CA LEU A 500 -2.15 7.48 -20.98
C LEU A 500 -2.56 8.51 -19.92
N PHE A 501 -2.33 8.22 -18.63
CA PHE A 501 -2.67 9.15 -17.55
C PHE A 501 -2.00 10.53 -17.73
N ALA A 502 -0.79 10.56 -18.30
CA ALA A 502 -0.06 11.80 -18.55
C ALA A 502 -0.72 12.62 -19.65
N GLN A 503 -1.23 11.96 -20.70
CA GLN A 503 -2.00 12.61 -21.77
C GLN A 503 -3.30 13.22 -21.24
N PHE A 504 -4.01 12.50 -20.36
CA PHE A 504 -5.18 13.04 -19.66
C PHE A 504 -4.81 14.32 -18.90
N PHE A 505 -3.79 14.27 -18.05
CA PHE A 505 -3.38 15.42 -17.25
C PHE A 505 -2.94 16.61 -18.11
N PHE A 506 -2.22 16.34 -19.20
CA PHE A 506 -1.76 17.38 -20.11
C PHE A 506 -2.92 18.04 -20.86
N ARG A 507 -3.89 17.27 -21.35
CA ARG A 507 -5.09 17.81 -22.00
C ARG A 507 -5.93 18.62 -21.01
N ILE A 508 -6.16 18.12 -19.79
CA ILE A 508 -6.86 18.87 -18.73
C ILE A 508 -6.15 20.21 -18.50
N TYR A 509 -4.83 20.21 -18.34
CA TYR A 509 -4.06 21.42 -18.10
C TYR A 509 -4.11 22.42 -19.27
N LYS A 510 -4.12 21.93 -20.52
CA LYS A 510 -4.13 22.78 -21.72
C LYS A 510 -5.51 23.30 -22.12
N GLU A 511 -6.53 22.46 -21.96
CA GLU A 511 -7.86 22.71 -22.52
C GLU A 511 -8.93 23.02 -21.45
N ILE A 512 -8.66 22.70 -20.17
CA ILE A 512 -9.51 23.03 -19.02
C ILE A 512 -8.70 23.83 -17.99
N PRO A 513 -8.16 25.02 -18.35
CA PRO A 513 -7.32 25.79 -17.45
C PRO A 513 -8.10 26.27 -16.22
N HIS A 514 -7.35 26.54 -15.14
CA HIS A 514 -7.83 27.08 -13.87
C HIS A 514 -8.71 26.16 -13.00
N CYS A 515 -9.02 24.94 -13.45
CA CYS A 515 -9.73 23.97 -12.62
C CYS A 515 -8.86 23.39 -11.50
N HIS A 516 -9.47 22.56 -10.65
CA HIS A 516 -8.78 21.71 -9.69
C HIS A 516 -8.66 20.30 -10.27
N LEU A 517 -7.46 19.72 -10.23
CA LEU A 517 -7.23 18.33 -10.64
C LEU A 517 -7.01 17.47 -9.40
N ALA A 518 -7.95 16.58 -9.11
CA ALA A 518 -7.89 15.60 -8.03
C ALA A 518 -7.84 14.20 -8.62
N ALA A 519 -6.65 13.58 -8.65
CA ALA A 519 -6.44 12.40 -9.46
C ALA A 519 -5.65 11.29 -8.78
N PHE A 520 -6.11 10.06 -8.96
CA PHE A 520 -5.28 8.86 -8.78
C PHE A 520 -4.30 8.76 -9.96
N SER A 521 -3.03 8.43 -9.71
CA SER A 521 -2.03 8.24 -10.76
C SER A 521 -0.77 7.54 -10.27
N LYS A 522 0.05 7.01 -11.20
CA LYS A 522 1.47 6.76 -10.93
C LYS A 522 2.17 8.11 -10.66
N LEU A 523 3.13 8.14 -9.73
CA LEU A 523 3.87 9.37 -9.40
C LEU A 523 4.95 9.81 -10.39
N LYS A 524 5.06 9.16 -11.57
CA LYS A 524 6.15 9.44 -12.55
C LYS A 524 6.21 10.93 -12.94
N TYR A 525 5.06 11.60 -13.06
CA TYR A 525 5.01 13.03 -13.40
C TYR A 525 5.61 13.95 -12.34
N VAL A 526 5.72 13.49 -11.09
CA VAL A 526 6.35 14.22 -9.99
C VAL A 526 7.87 14.02 -10.04
N ASN A 527 8.38 12.79 -9.95
CA ASN A 527 9.80 12.54 -9.67
C ASN A 527 10.63 11.95 -10.84
N SER A 528 10.00 11.36 -11.87
CA SER A 528 10.74 10.65 -12.93
C SER A 528 11.52 11.58 -13.84
N SER A 529 12.69 11.12 -14.30
CA SER A 529 13.49 11.79 -15.34
C SER A 529 12.80 11.86 -16.70
N ASN A 530 11.93 10.91 -17.03
CA ASN A 530 11.21 10.89 -18.31
C ASN A 530 10.13 11.99 -18.40
N PHE A 531 9.78 12.61 -17.28
CA PHE A 531 8.74 13.64 -17.17
C PHE A 531 9.29 15.05 -16.98
N ILE A 532 10.59 15.29 -17.21
CA ILE A 532 11.18 16.64 -17.12
C ILE A 532 10.46 17.60 -18.07
N LYS A 533 10.35 17.24 -19.36
CA LYS A 533 9.68 18.07 -20.39
C LYS A 533 8.21 18.32 -20.06
N PHE A 534 7.50 17.29 -19.56
CA PHE A 534 6.13 17.43 -19.06
C PHE A 534 6.02 18.52 -17.99
N ARG A 535 6.93 18.53 -16.99
CA ARG A 535 6.93 19.51 -15.88
C ARG A 535 7.36 20.92 -16.28
N GLU A 536 8.05 21.10 -17.41
CA GLU A 536 8.32 22.44 -17.97
C GLU A 536 7.01 23.16 -18.34
N THR A 537 5.99 22.38 -18.73
CA THR A 537 4.68 22.89 -19.11
C THR A 537 3.66 22.78 -17.97
N PHE A 538 3.52 21.61 -17.35
CA PHE A 538 2.56 21.36 -16.27
C PHE A 538 3.02 22.04 -14.97
N LYS A 539 2.45 23.21 -14.69
CA LYS A 539 2.73 24.01 -13.49
C LYS A 539 1.45 24.19 -12.71
N ALA A 540 1.41 23.69 -11.48
CA ALA A 540 0.24 23.74 -10.64
C ALA A 540 0.63 23.76 -9.17
N LYS A 541 -0.19 24.40 -8.35
CA LYS A 541 0.01 24.40 -6.90
C LYS A 541 -0.51 23.10 -6.31
N PHE A 542 0.37 22.35 -5.67
CA PHE A 542 0.01 21.18 -4.89
C PHE A 542 -0.81 21.61 -3.65
N LEU A 543 -1.94 20.96 -3.40
CA LEU A 543 -2.78 21.23 -2.23
C LEU A 543 -2.61 20.16 -1.17
N LYS A 544 -2.98 18.91 -1.48
CA LYS A 544 -2.97 17.75 -0.59
C LYS A 544 -2.88 16.46 -1.39
N GLY A 545 -2.48 15.37 -0.74
CA GLY A 545 -2.52 14.03 -1.34
C GLY A 545 -1.95 12.94 -0.45
N PHE A 546 -2.14 11.70 -0.87
CA PHE A 546 -1.64 10.51 -0.21
C PHE A 546 -1.18 9.45 -1.21
N ILE A 547 -0.47 8.43 -0.73
CA ILE A 547 -0.12 7.22 -1.48
C ILE A 547 -0.67 5.96 -0.81
N ALA A 548 -0.99 4.97 -1.65
CA ALA A 548 -1.40 3.63 -1.25
C ALA A 548 -0.74 2.57 -2.14
N PRO A 549 -0.65 1.31 -1.70
CA PRO A 549 -0.03 0.25 -2.48
C PRO A 549 -0.84 -0.05 -3.74
N ALA A 550 -0.21 -0.09 -4.90
CA ALA A 550 -0.90 -0.28 -6.17
C ALA A 550 -1.67 -1.60 -6.26
N TYR A 551 -1.19 -2.67 -5.59
CA TYR A 551 -1.85 -3.98 -5.56
C TYR A 551 -3.21 -4.01 -4.85
N THR A 552 -3.60 -2.89 -4.23
CA THR A 552 -4.95 -2.74 -3.65
C THR A 552 -5.97 -2.31 -4.70
N PHE A 553 -5.55 -1.81 -5.87
CA PHE A 553 -6.43 -1.41 -6.96
C PHE A 553 -6.70 -2.60 -7.88
N ASP A 554 -7.94 -2.74 -8.33
CA ASP A 554 -8.35 -3.86 -9.17
C ASP A 554 -7.51 -3.93 -10.46
N ASN A 555 -7.12 -5.15 -10.83
CA ASN A 555 -6.31 -5.44 -12.00
C ASN A 555 -4.89 -4.83 -12.00
N VAL A 556 -4.40 -4.32 -10.86
CA VAL A 556 -3.03 -3.86 -10.70
C VAL A 556 -2.25 -4.85 -9.84
N LYS A 557 -1.26 -5.55 -10.41
CA LYS A 557 -0.45 -6.57 -9.69
C LYS A 557 0.94 -6.07 -9.27
N GLY A 558 1.23 -4.78 -9.43
CA GLY A 558 2.55 -4.21 -9.27
C GLY A 558 2.88 -3.76 -7.85
N ASN A 559 4.16 -3.79 -7.49
CA ASN A 559 4.68 -3.34 -6.20
C ASN A 559 5.22 -1.90 -6.28
N PHE A 560 4.32 -0.93 -6.43
CA PHE A 560 4.61 0.51 -6.54
C PHE A 560 3.49 1.33 -5.89
N PRO A 561 3.63 2.66 -5.69
CA PRO A 561 2.58 3.47 -5.10
C PRO A 561 1.65 4.01 -6.20
N ILE A 562 0.35 4.00 -5.91
CA ILE A 562 -0.60 4.89 -6.57
C ILE A 562 -0.85 6.08 -5.64
N GLY A 563 -0.75 7.29 -6.18
CA GLY A 563 -0.99 8.53 -5.44
C GLY A 563 -2.31 9.16 -5.81
N PHE A 564 -3.08 9.60 -4.82
CA PHE A 564 -4.19 10.54 -4.99
C PHE A 564 -3.72 11.96 -4.68
N LEU A 565 -3.61 12.82 -5.68
CA LEU A 565 -3.06 14.17 -5.53
C LEU A 565 -4.04 15.22 -6.02
N ILE A 566 -4.12 16.32 -5.27
CA ILE A 566 -4.97 17.48 -5.57
C ILE A 566 -4.10 18.67 -5.95
N TRP A 567 -4.35 19.21 -7.13
CA TRP A 567 -3.64 20.35 -7.73
C TRP A 567 -4.62 21.48 -8.05
N ASN A 568 -4.22 22.72 -7.78
CA ASN A 568 -4.90 23.91 -8.26
C ASN A 568 -4.20 24.41 -9.54
N LEU A 569 -4.87 24.30 -10.68
CA LEU A 569 -4.32 24.70 -11.98
C LEU A 569 -4.45 26.21 -12.24
N ALA A 570 -5.19 26.96 -11.42
CA ALA A 570 -5.25 28.42 -11.49
C ALA A 570 -4.01 29.10 -10.89
N GLN A 571 -3.20 28.36 -10.13
CA GLN A 571 -1.98 28.86 -9.48
C GLN A 571 -0.76 28.12 -10.05
N PRO A 572 -0.19 28.60 -11.17
CA PRO A 572 0.91 27.91 -11.82
C PRO A 572 2.17 27.95 -10.95
N GLN A 573 2.62 26.78 -10.51
CA GLN A 573 3.82 26.62 -9.70
C GLN A 573 4.66 25.44 -10.22
N ALA A 574 5.97 25.63 -10.34
CA ALA A 574 6.88 24.55 -10.66
C ALA A 574 6.90 23.54 -9.50
N ILE A 575 6.72 22.26 -9.81
CA ILE A 575 6.82 21.18 -8.83
C ILE A 575 8.30 21.07 -8.43
N LYS A 576 8.61 21.26 -7.14
CA LYS A 576 9.97 21.07 -6.58
C LYS A 576 10.02 19.85 -5.67
N ASN A 577 9.08 19.79 -4.74
CA ASN A 577 8.82 18.63 -3.92
C ASN A 577 7.37 18.69 -3.43
N ILE A 578 6.86 17.54 -3.02
CA ILE A 578 5.56 17.39 -2.38
C ILE A 578 5.69 16.44 -1.19
N THR A 579 4.84 16.59 -0.18
CA THR A 579 4.77 15.67 0.95
C THR A 579 3.42 14.98 0.93
N LEU A 580 3.44 13.65 0.96
CA LEU A 580 2.26 12.80 0.88
C LEU A 580 2.14 11.96 2.15
N ASP A 581 0.92 11.81 2.65
CA ASP A 581 0.62 10.81 3.67
C ASP A 581 0.70 9.41 3.05
N ILE A 582 1.14 8.43 3.83
CA ILE A 582 1.31 7.05 3.42
C ILE A 582 0.25 6.20 4.12
N PHE A 583 -0.45 5.36 3.36
CA PHE A 583 -1.37 4.38 3.90
C PHE A 583 -0.98 2.96 3.48
N ASP A 584 -1.15 1.99 4.36
CA ASP A 584 -1.01 0.55 4.06
C ASP A 584 -2.24 0.01 3.30
N GLU A 585 -2.28 -1.28 2.96
CA GLU A 585 -3.43 -1.86 2.26
C GLU A 585 -4.78 -1.78 3.00
N ASN A 586 -4.76 -1.55 4.31
CA ASN A 586 -5.96 -1.44 5.16
C ASN A 586 -6.34 0.02 5.44
N GLY A 587 -5.65 1.00 4.84
CA GLY A 587 -5.90 2.41 5.02
C GLY A 587 -5.33 3.01 6.32
N ALA A 588 -4.51 2.25 7.06
CA ALA A 588 -3.84 2.70 8.27
C ALA A 588 -2.61 3.56 7.91
N SER A 589 -2.36 4.62 8.69
CA SER A 589 -1.28 5.56 8.37
C SER A 589 0.09 4.97 8.68
N LEU A 590 1.01 5.06 7.71
CA LEU A 590 2.43 4.71 7.85
C LEU A 590 3.33 5.95 7.97
N GLY A 591 2.74 7.12 8.22
CA GLY A 591 3.46 8.40 8.29
C GLY A 591 3.42 9.20 6.99
N LYS A 592 4.49 9.94 6.72
CA LYS A 592 4.59 10.87 5.59
C LYS A 592 5.88 10.66 4.83
N LYS A 593 5.84 10.89 3.53
CA LYS A 593 7.01 10.85 2.65
C LYS A 593 7.09 12.10 1.79
N ARG A 594 8.30 12.61 1.61
CA ARG A 594 8.58 13.68 0.64
C ARG A 594 9.02 13.09 -0.69
N PHE A 595 8.43 13.58 -1.77
CA PHE A 595 8.83 13.27 -3.14
C PHE A 595 9.50 14.49 -3.74
N TYR A 596 10.69 14.31 -4.28
CA TYR A 596 11.47 15.36 -4.90
C TYR A 596 11.41 15.23 -6.42
N THR A 597 11.31 16.36 -7.12
CA THR A 597 11.57 16.35 -8.55
C THR A 597 13.05 16.11 -8.80
N LYS A 598 13.39 15.34 -9.84
CA LYS A 598 14.78 15.10 -10.22
C LYS A 598 15.58 16.42 -10.26
N ASN A 599 16.70 16.42 -9.54
CA ASN A 599 17.62 17.54 -9.43
C ASN A 599 18.62 17.53 -10.61
N ASN A 600 19.23 18.67 -10.93
CA ASN A 600 20.23 18.81 -12.03
C ASN A 600 21.57 18.09 -11.75
N ARG A 601 21.63 17.24 -10.72
CA ARG A 601 22.84 16.46 -10.39
C ARG A 601 23.00 15.30 -11.36
N ALA A 602 24.26 14.90 -11.57
CA ALA A 602 24.57 13.71 -12.33
C ALA A 602 23.90 12.46 -11.71
N MET A 603 23.62 11.46 -12.53
CA MET A 603 23.02 10.20 -12.09
C MET A 603 24.07 9.31 -11.44
N LEU A 604 23.73 8.67 -10.32
CA LEU A 604 24.59 7.67 -9.66
C LEU A 604 24.92 6.49 -10.58
N SER A 605 24.03 6.16 -11.53
CA SER A 605 24.28 5.08 -12.48
C SER A 605 25.55 5.28 -13.35
N ASN A 606 26.01 6.53 -13.55
CA ASN A 606 27.25 6.84 -14.27
C ASN A 606 28.48 6.93 -13.36
N PHE A 607 28.35 6.67 -12.06
CA PHE A 607 29.44 6.84 -11.11
C PHE A 607 30.52 5.78 -11.32
N GLY A 608 31.76 6.22 -11.56
CA GLY A 608 32.87 5.35 -11.97
C GLY A 608 32.98 5.11 -13.49
N LYS A 609 32.10 5.70 -14.30
CA LYS A 609 32.19 5.58 -15.76
C LYS A 609 33.40 6.35 -16.29
N LYS A 610 34.30 5.67 -16.98
CA LYS A 610 35.48 6.25 -17.66
C LYS A 610 35.67 5.63 -19.04
N THR A 611 36.49 6.28 -19.87
CA THR A 611 37.04 5.68 -21.09
C THR A 611 38.10 4.67 -20.70
N ILE A 612 38.06 3.47 -21.27
CA ILE A 612 39.04 2.41 -21.01
C ILE A 612 40.26 2.61 -21.90
N GLU A 613 41.46 2.51 -21.33
CA GLU A 613 42.72 2.63 -22.05
C GLU A 613 43.16 1.27 -22.65
N GLU A 614 44.03 1.33 -23.66
CA GLU A 614 44.55 0.14 -24.33
C GLU A 614 45.42 -0.68 -23.34
N ASN A 615 45.10 -1.96 -23.16
CA ASN A 615 45.74 -2.89 -22.20
C ASN A 615 45.46 -2.63 -20.71
N GLU A 616 44.43 -1.85 -20.36
CA GLU A 616 44.01 -1.70 -18.96
C GLU A 616 43.52 -3.04 -18.39
N LEU A 617 43.86 -3.34 -17.13
CA LEU A 617 43.38 -4.55 -16.44
C LEU A 617 41.87 -4.48 -16.25
N LEU A 618 41.16 -5.47 -16.77
CA LEU A 618 39.70 -5.58 -16.65
C LEU A 618 39.36 -6.54 -15.51
N LEU A 619 38.68 -6.04 -14.49
CA LEU A 619 38.29 -6.82 -13.32
C LEU A 619 36.92 -7.47 -13.52
N GLY A 620 36.00 -6.79 -14.20
CA GLY A 620 34.63 -7.23 -14.40
C GLY A 620 33.80 -6.17 -15.10
N HIS A 621 32.47 -6.31 -15.02
CA HIS A 621 31.50 -5.42 -15.65
C HIS A 621 30.34 -5.11 -14.69
N PHE A 622 30.11 -3.83 -14.41
CA PHE A 622 28.99 -3.33 -13.63
C PHE A 622 27.87 -2.83 -14.54
N THR A 623 26.66 -3.32 -14.30
CA THR A 623 25.45 -2.87 -14.98
C THR A 623 24.55 -2.11 -14.01
N ALA A 624 24.00 -0.99 -14.46
CA ALA A 624 22.98 -0.22 -13.76
C ALA A 624 21.85 0.18 -14.72
N TYR A 625 20.78 -0.63 -14.75
CA TYR A 625 19.54 -0.23 -15.42
C TYR A 625 18.81 0.82 -14.59
N GLY A 626 18.49 1.96 -15.21
CA GLY A 626 17.81 3.05 -14.54
C GLY A 626 18.60 3.65 -13.35
N ASN A 627 18.02 4.67 -12.75
CA ASN A 627 18.67 5.42 -11.66
C ASN A 627 17.78 5.50 -10.42
N ASP A 628 16.93 4.48 -10.22
CA ASP A 628 15.93 4.41 -9.16
C ASP A 628 15.65 2.98 -8.69
N PHE A 629 14.88 2.84 -7.61
CA PHE A 629 14.54 1.53 -7.04
C PHE A 629 13.66 0.67 -7.95
N GLN A 630 12.91 1.25 -8.91
CA GLN A 630 12.07 0.47 -9.83
C GLN A 630 12.92 -0.51 -10.66
N HIS A 631 14.14 -0.11 -11.01
CA HIS A 631 15.04 -0.86 -11.87
C HIS A 631 16.13 -1.62 -11.12
N GLN A 632 15.99 -1.78 -9.80
CA GLN A 632 17.04 -2.32 -8.93
C GLN A 632 17.48 -3.75 -9.27
N ASN A 633 16.59 -4.57 -9.85
CA ASN A 633 16.92 -5.92 -10.33
C ASN A 633 17.94 -5.94 -11.48
N GLY A 634 18.11 -4.80 -12.17
CA GLY A 634 19.10 -4.59 -13.20
C GLY A 634 20.41 -3.97 -12.69
N VAL A 635 20.66 -4.00 -11.39
CA VAL A 635 21.93 -3.54 -10.82
C VAL A 635 22.73 -4.74 -10.35
N PHE A 636 23.78 -5.12 -11.07
CA PHE A 636 24.61 -6.28 -10.75
C PHE A 636 26.02 -6.16 -11.36
N ILE A 637 26.93 -7.01 -10.89
CA ILE A 637 28.28 -7.18 -11.44
C ILE A 637 28.36 -8.57 -12.09
N GLU A 638 29.02 -8.68 -13.24
CA GLU A 638 29.33 -9.93 -13.95
C GLU A 638 30.74 -9.87 -14.56
N ASN A 639 31.26 -10.98 -15.12
CA ASN A 639 32.64 -11.04 -15.62
C ASN A 639 32.87 -10.14 -16.85
N ILE A 640 31.96 -10.17 -17.83
CA ILE A 640 32.10 -9.48 -19.11
C ILE A 640 30.81 -8.79 -19.53
N GLU A 641 30.92 -7.74 -20.35
CA GLU A 641 29.76 -7.11 -20.97
C GLU A 641 29.15 -8.05 -22.02
N ARG A 642 27.94 -8.56 -21.75
CA ARG A 642 27.20 -9.38 -22.72
C ARG A 642 26.50 -8.48 -23.75
N GLN A 643 26.22 -9.02 -24.95
CA GLN A 643 25.49 -8.31 -26.04
C GLN A 643 24.07 -7.78 -25.68
N ARG A 644 23.61 -7.97 -24.43
CA ARG A 644 22.44 -7.29 -23.85
C ARG A 644 22.62 -5.78 -23.69
N ALA A 645 23.82 -5.23 -23.89
CA ALA A 645 24.09 -3.79 -23.97
C ALA A 645 23.19 -3.01 -24.95
N LYS A 646 22.56 -3.70 -25.92
CA LYS A 646 21.57 -3.10 -26.85
C LYS A 646 20.21 -2.77 -26.21
N SER A 647 19.96 -3.18 -24.95
CA SER A 647 18.66 -3.02 -24.26
C SER A 647 18.54 -1.75 -23.39
N GLY A 648 19.53 -0.85 -23.44
CA GLY A 648 19.59 0.37 -22.63
C GLY A 648 20.22 0.15 -21.25
N GLY A 649 20.35 1.21 -20.44
CA GLY A 649 21.03 1.16 -19.13
C GLY A 649 22.47 1.72 -19.17
N VAL A 650 23.13 1.78 -18.02
CA VAL A 650 24.55 2.16 -17.92
C VAL A 650 25.41 0.91 -17.71
N HIS A 651 26.47 0.82 -18.51
CA HIS A 651 27.44 -0.26 -18.52
C HIS A 651 28.82 0.33 -18.23
N ILE A 652 29.51 -0.21 -17.22
CA ILE A 652 30.82 0.25 -16.75
C ILE A 652 31.73 -0.96 -16.65
N ILE A 653 32.79 -0.98 -17.45
CA ILE A 653 33.89 -1.93 -17.27
C ILE A 653 34.64 -1.54 -15.99
N ILE A 654 34.81 -2.51 -15.09
CA ILE A 654 35.45 -2.33 -13.79
C ILE A 654 36.96 -2.51 -13.99
N THR A 655 37.72 -1.53 -13.55
CA THR A 655 39.18 -1.54 -13.55
C THR A 655 39.67 -1.08 -12.17
N PRO A 656 40.97 -1.21 -11.86
CA PRO A 656 41.47 -0.79 -10.56
C PRO A 656 41.24 0.70 -10.27
N TYR A 657 41.12 1.54 -11.31
CA TYR A 657 40.92 2.99 -11.19
C TYR A 657 39.49 3.42 -10.84
N ASN A 658 38.49 2.58 -11.10
CA ASN A 658 37.09 2.90 -10.82
C ASN A 658 36.41 1.93 -9.83
N LEU A 659 37.13 0.93 -9.33
CA LEU A 659 36.62 -0.10 -8.42
C LEU A 659 35.93 0.48 -7.20
N MET A 660 36.50 1.52 -6.56
CA MET A 660 35.92 2.11 -5.35
C MET A 660 34.62 2.86 -5.65
N GLN A 661 34.56 3.63 -6.74
CA GLN A 661 33.35 4.33 -7.16
C GLN A 661 32.25 3.33 -7.55
N VAL A 662 32.59 2.25 -8.26
CA VAL A 662 31.66 1.17 -8.58
C VAL A 662 31.17 0.47 -7.32
N SER A 663 32.06 0.20 -6.35
CA SER A 663 31.71 -0.42 -5.07
C SER A 663 30.71 0.42 -4.28
N ILE A 664 30.89 1.75 -4.26
CA ILE A 664 29.96 2.69 -3.66
C ILE A 664 28.62 2.70 -4.41
N SER A 665 28.63 2.87 -5.74
CA SER A 665 27.41 2.89 -6.55
C SER A 665 26.59 1.60 -6.33
N TYR A 666 27.26 0.45 -6.39
CA TYR A 666 26.66 -0.84 -6.16
C TYR A 666 26.05 -0.95 -4.74
N SER A 667 26.82 -0.58 -3.71
CA SER A 667 26.39 -0.74 -2.31
C SER A 667 25.26 0.20 -1.94
N VAL A 668 25.33 1.48 -2.34
CA VAL A 668 24.26 2.46 -2.17
C VAL A 668 22.96 1.97 -2.79
N ARG A 669 23.03 1.34 -3.96
CA ARG A 669 21.85 0.82 -4.66
C ARG A 669 21.24 -0.40 -3.95
N HIS A 670 22.03 -1.23 -3.27
CA HIS A 670 21.58 -2.50 -2.70
C HIS A 670 21.42 -2.53 -1.16
N CYS A 671 21.99 -1.57 -0.42
CA CYS A 671 21.92 -1.56 1.05
C CYS A 671 20.50 -1.28 1.58
N ILE A 672 19.68 -0.53 0.82
CA ILE A 672 18.29 -0.22 1.16
C ILE A 672 17.37 -1.21 0.45
N LYS A 673 16.47 -1.84 1.21
CA LYS A 673 15.49 -2.78 0.65
C LYS A 673 14.47 -2.04 -0.23
N VAL A 674 14.21 -2.58 -1.42
CA VAL A 674 13.12 -2.13 -2.28
C VAL A 674 11.76 -2.40 -1.60
N THR A 675 10.90 -1.40 -1.59
CA THR A 675 9.51 -1.44 -1.10
C THR A 675 8.62 -0.75 -2.13
N TRP A 676 7.29 -0.91 -2.02
CA TRP A 676 6.38 -0.11 -2.85
C TRP A 676 6.46 1.39 -2.52
N ILE A 677 6.95 1.77 -1.33
CA ILE A 677 7.01 3.18 -0.89
C ILE A 677 8.19 3.91 -1.54
N ASN A 678 9.35 3.25 -1.65
CA ASN A 678 10.56 3.81 -2.27
C ASN A 678 10.70 3.49 -3.76
N ASP A 679 9.69 2.86 -4.37
CA ASP A 679 9.60 2.74 -5.82
C ASP A 679 9.80 4.11 -6.47
N ARG A 680 10.71 4.15 -7.45
CA ARG A 680 11.13 5.35 -8.19
C ARG A 680 11.83 6.46 -7.41
N ASP A 681 12.21 6.27 -6.13
CA ASP A 681 13.14 7.23 -5.52
C ASP A 681 14.42 7.27 -6.35
N GLN A 682 14.81 8.48 -6.74
CA GLN A 682 15.90 8.70 -7.68
C GLN A 682 17.21 8.82 -6.90
N PHE A 683 18.18 7.98 -7.23
CA PHE A 683 19.53 8.12 -6.72
C PHE A 683 20.23 9.34 -7.33
N LEU A 684 21.09 10.00 -6.59
CA LEU A 684 21.80 11.20 -7.04
C LEU A 684 23.31 10.99 -6.94
N ALA A 685 24.06 11.74 -7.74
CA ALA A 685 25.47 11.92 -7.46
C ALA A 685 25.63 12.57 -6.06
N PRO A 686 26.55 12.06 -5.25
CA PRO A 686 26.69 12.48 -3.86
C PRO A 686 27.29 13.89 -3.74
N ASN A 687 27.18 14.47 -2.55
CA ASN A 687 28.00 15.63 -2.16
C ASN A 687 29.48 15.21 -1.98
N LYS A 688 30.43 16.15 -1.88
CA LYS A 688 31.87 15.80 -1.82
C LYS A 688 32.35 15.15 -0.50
N LYS A 689 31.49 14.97 0.52
CA LYS A 689 31.94 14.50 1.84
C LYS A 689 32.40 13.03 1.83
N TRP A 690 31.82 12.19 0.97
CA TRP A 690 32.21 10.78 0.86
C TRP A 690 33.67 10.59 0.45
N GLU A 691 34.25 11.55 -0.29
CA GLU A 691 35.63 11.48 -0.81
C GLU A 691 36.66 11.34 0.33
N LYS A 692 36.34 11.87 1.52
CA LYS A 692 37.20 11.83 2.71
C LYS A 692 36.82 10.73 3.71
N ASP A 693 35.70 10.04 3.52
CA ASP A 693 35.25 8.97 4.42
C ASP A 693 35.76 7.61 3.92
N THR A 694 37.00 7.30 4.28
CA THR A 694 37.64 6.04 3.89
C THR A 694 36.97 4.83 4.52
N GLU A 695 36.39 4.95 5.72
CA GLU A 695 35.64 3.84 6.35
C GLU A 695 34.41 3.48 5.51
N PHE A 696 33.61 4.47 5.11
CA PHE A 696 32.45 4.25 4.22
C PHE A 696 32.84 3.64 2.87
N GLN A 697 33.91 4.16 2.25
CA GLN A 697 34.43 3.64 1.00
C GLN A 697 34.79 2.14 1.12
N ASN A 698 35.54 1.80 2.18
CA ASN A 698 35.98 0.42 2.45
C ASN A 698 34.81 -0.49 2.81
N ASP A 699 33.84 -0.01 3.59
CA ASP A 699 32.62 -0.75 3.92
C ASP A 699 31.79 -1.08 2.66
N CYS A 700 31.72 -0.15 1.70
CA CYS A 700 31.09 -0.39 0.40
C CYS A 700 31.84 -1.45 -0.43
N LEU A 701 33.17 -1.47 -0.40
CA LEU A 701 33.95 -2.55 -1.05
C LEU A 701 33.62 -3.91 -0.42
N ALA A 702 33.66 -4.01 0.92
CA ALA A 702 33.31 -5.24 1.64
C ALA A 702 31.88 -5.72 1.33
N PHE A 703 30.92 -4.80 1.30
CA PHE A 703 29.53 -5.12 0.95
C PHE A 703 29.41 -5.64 -0.49
N MET A 704 30.02 -4.96 -1.47
CA MET A 704 29.99 -5.34 -2.88
C MET A 704 30.63 -6.72 -3.13
N LEU A 705 31.71 -7.07 -2.41
CA LEU A 705 32.40 -8.35 -2.57
C LEU A 705 31.49 -9.56 -2.28
N PHE A 706 30.65 -9.47 -1.24
CA PHE A 706 29.89 -10.61 -0.74
C PHE A 706 28.37 -10.50 -0.94
N HIS A 707 27.88 -9.43 -1.57
CA HIS A 707 26.46 -9.29 -1.86
C HIS A 707 26.03 -10.17 -3.05
N ALA A 708 24.82 -10.73 -2.98
CA ALA A 708 24.33 -11.73 -3.94
C ALA A 708 24.13 -11.24 -5.39
N GLN A 709 24.16 -9.92 -5.63
CA GLN A 709 24.11 -9.34 -6.98
C GLN A 709 25.51 -9.14 -7.59
N ASN A 710 26.56 -9.53 -6.88
CA ASN A 710 27.87 -9.76 -7.47
C ASN A 710 27.85 -11.18 -8.02
N ARG A 711 27.74 -11.29 -9.34
CA ARG A 711 27.52 -12.54 -10.07
C ARG A 711 28.77 -12.98 -10.82
N ILE A 712 29.95 -12.51 -10.38
CA ILE A 712 31.22 -13.04 -10.87
C ILE A 712 31.23 -14.55 -10.68
N THR A 713 31.66 -15.26 -11.71
CA THR A 713 31.82 -16.71 -11.72
C THR A 713 33.15 -17.07 -12.35
N CYS A 714 33.83 -18.07 -11.80
CA CYS A 714 35.06 -18.62 -12.40
C CYS A 714 34.82 -19.31 -13.75
N LYS A 715 33.55 -19.57 -14.13
CA LYS A 715 33.18 -20.21 -15.41
C LYS A 715 33.27 -19.27 -16.62
N GLU A 716 33.33 -17.96 -16.40
CA GLU A 716 33.30 -16.94 -17.46
C GLU A 716 34.58 -16.09 -17.51
N GLY A 717 35.61 -16.46 -16.74
CA GLY A 717 36.91 -15.80 -16.74
C GLY A 717 37.59 -15.84 -15.37
N ILE A 718 38.75 -15.17 -15.28
CA ILE A 718 39.54 -15.07 -14.05
C ILE A 718 38.72 -14.34 -12.98
N ASN A 719 38.66 -14.92 -11.78
CA ASN A 719 38.05 -14.29 -10.63
C ASN A 719 39.05 -13.37 -9.92
N HIS A 720 38.94 -12.07 -10.16
CA HIS A 720 39.78 -11.06 -9.51
C HIS A 720 39.28 -10.61 -8.12
N PHE A 721 38.14 -11.13 -7.64
CA PHE A 721 37.42 -10.59 -6.47
C PHE A 721 37.64 -11.41 -5.18
N ILE A 722 38.57 -12.36 -5.13
CA ILE A 722 38.87 -13.14 -3.92
C ILE A 722 39.71 -12.29 -2.94
N PRO A 723 39.20 -11.96 -1.74
CA PRO A 723 39.91 -11.08 -0.80
C PRO A 723 40.73 -11.84 0.26
N PHE A 724 40.91 -13.14 0.10
CA PHE A 724 41.60 -14.03 1.04
C PHE A 724 42.85 -14.62 0.40
N SER A 725 43.82 -15.04 1.23
CA SER A 725 44.92 -15.88 0.75
C SER A 725 44.49 -17.35 0.68
N GLU A 726 45.20 -18.17 -0.09
CA GLU A 726 44.97 -19.62 -0.18
C GLU A 726 45.01 -20.26 1.21
N LYS A 727 45.98 -19.84 2.04
CA LYS A 727 46.14 -20.32 3.42
C LYS A 727 45.00 -19.87 4.34
N ASP A 728 44.36 -18.74 4.07
CA ASP A 728 43.27 -18.26 4.92
C ASP A 728 42.02 -19.13 4.81
N ILE A 729 41.77 -19.69 3.63
CA ILE A 729 40.56 -20.48 3.33
C ILE A 729 40.87 -21.94 3.02
N ASP A 730 42.10 -22.39 3.31
CA ASP A 730 42.58 -23.75 3.06
C ASP A 730 42.35 -24.23 1.62
N ALA A 731 42.59 -23.37 0.64
CA ALA A 731 42.49 -23.73 -0.77
C ALA A 731 43.56 -24.78 -1.14
N ALA A 732 43.14 -25.85 -1.83
CA ALA A 732 44.02 -26.96 -2.22
C ALA A 732 44.98 -26.62 -3.37
N GLU A 733 44.69 -25.57 -4.14
CA GLU A 733 45.45 -25.14 -5.31
C GLU A 733 45.61 -23.61 -5.33
N ALA A 734 46.54 -23.11 -6.15
CA ALA A 734 46.87 -21.69 -6.24
C ALA A 734 45.79 -20.89 -6.99
N PHE A 735 45.56 -19.63 -6.57
CA PHE A 735 44.67 -18.73 -7.29
C PHE A 735 45.32 -18.21 -8.57
N GLU A 736 44.49 -17.95 -9.59
CA GLU A 736 44.91 -17.31 -10.84
C GLU A 736 45.13 -15.80 -10.66
N SER A 737 44.51 -15.19 -9.64
CA SER A 737 44.67 -13.77 -9.35
C SER A 737 44.64 -13.47 -7.85
N HIS A 738 45.61 -12.68 -7.40
CA HIS A 738 45.67 -12.12 -6.05
C HIS A 738 45.20 -10.66 -6.00
N PHE A 739 44.59 -10.13 -7.06
CA PHE A 739 44.31 -8.70 -7.23
C PHE A 739 43.56 -8.10 -6.03
N MET A 740 42.40 -8.64 -5.64
CA MET A 740 41.61 -8.04 -4.57
C MET A 740 42.30 -8.12 -3.20
N LEU A 741 43.00 -9.23 -2.90
CA LEU A 741 43.81 -9.36 -1.70
C LEU A 741 44.92 -8.28 -1.67
N GLU A 742 45.65 -8.11 -2.76
CA GLU A 742 46.71 -7.10 -2.87
C GLU A 742 46.17 -5.68 -2.85
N PHE A 743 45.00 -5.43 -3.44
CA PHE A 743 44.28 -4.16 -3.39
C PHE A 743 43.94 -3.80 -1.95
N ILE A 744 43.30 -4.72 -1.21
CA ILE A 744 42.96 -4.51 0.21
C ILE A 744 44.22 -4.29 1.07
N GLN A 745 45.34 -4.92 0.74
CA GLN A 745 46.60 -4.74 1.45
C GLN A 745 47.39 -3.49 1.03
N GLY A 746 46.91 -2.72 0.05
CA GLY A 746 47.61 -1.54 -0.49
C GLY A 746 48.92 -1.89 -1.22
N LYS A 747 49.00 -3.09 -1.82
CA LYS A 747 50.20 -3.61 -2.49
C LYS A 747 50.19 -3.43 -4.00
N ILE A 748 49.08 -2.94 -4.57
CA ILE A 748 48.95 -2.68 -6.01
C ILE A 748 49.92 -1.56 -6.40
N LYS A 749 50.97 -1.92 -7.16
CA LYS A 749 52.00 -0.98 -7.61
C LYS A 749 51.60 -0.34 -8.92
N ILE A 750 51.32 0.96 -8.92
CA ILE A 750 51.20 1.75 -10.15
C ILE A 750 52.61 2.04 -10.65
N SER A 751 53.05 1.40 -11.74
CA SER A 751 54.40 1.60 -12.27
C SER A 751 54.41 1.84 -13.78
N ASN A 752 55.17 2.85 -14.22
CA ASN A 752 55.41 3.16 -15.62
C ASN A 752 56.54 2.30 -16.27
N LYS A 753 57.11 1.29 -15.59
CA LYS A 753 58.22 0.47 -16.15
C LYS A 753 58.23 -0.99 -15.65
N LYS A 754 58.18 -1.93 -16.61
CA LYS A 754 58.34 -3.39 -16.43
C LYS A 754 59.61 -3.78 -15.65
N LYS A 755 59.49 -4.62 -14.62
CA LYS A 755 60.60 -5.44 -14.09
C LYS A 755 60.15 -6.88 -13.79
N LYS A 756 60.79 -7.87 -14.42
CA LYS A 756 60.45 -9.30 -14.24
C LYS A 756 60.55 -9.75 -12.77
N GLY A 757 59.50 -10.41 -12.26
CA GLY A 757 59.62 -11.32 -11.10
C GLY A 757 58.43 -11.47 -10.14
N GLN A 758 57.32 -10.76 -10.30
CA GLN A 758 56.06 -10.92 -9.54
C GLN A 758 54.87 -10.69 -10.50
N GLN A 759 53.62 -11.00 -10.10
CA GLN A 759 52.42 -10.69 -10.89
C GLN A 759 52.30 -9.14 -10.95
N GLU A 760 52.99 -8.51 -11.90
CA GLU A 760 53.02 -7.06 -12.08
C GLU A 760 51.76 -6.61 -12.82
N PHE A 761 50.90 -5.86 -12.14
CA PHE A 761 49.81 -5.15 -12.79
C PHE A 761 50.36 -3.85 -13.40
N ASN A 762 50.33 -3.76 -14.72
CA ASN A 762 50.87 -2.61 -15.46
C ASN A 762 49.81 -1.49 -15.48
N PHE A 763 50.10 -0.36 -14.82
CA PHE A 763 49.18 0.76 -14.68
C PHE A 763 49.81 2.02 -15.28
N GLN A 764 49.19 2.60 -16.30
CA GLN A 764 49.60 3.87 -16.89
C GLN A 764 48.72 4.98 -16.31
N SER A 765 49.29 5.90 -15.53
CA SER A 765 48.69 7.22 -15.30
C SER A 765 49.68 8.13 -14.57
N ASP A 766 49.94 9.31 -15.12
CA ASP A 766 50.80 10.35 -14.52
C ASP A 766 50.05 11.24 -13.50
N GLU A 767 48.77 10.94 -13.21
CA GLU A 767 47.92 11.67 -12.24
C GLU A 767 47.62 10.80 -11.01
N LEU A 768 48.62 10.61 -10.15
CA LEU A 768 48.49 9.80 -8.91
C LEU A 768 47.59 10.44 -7.84
N GLU A 769 47.31 11.74 -7.92
CA GLU A 769 46.57 12.48 -6.88
C GLU A 769 45.04 12.30 -6.94
N ASP A 770 44.48 11.79 -8.04
CA ASP A 770 43.03 11.66 -8.26
C ASP A 770 42.52 10.20 -8.32
N THR A 771 43.34 9.21 -7.95
CA THR A 771 42.95 7.78 -7.98
C THR A 771 42.60 7.24 -6.59
N PHE A 772 41.53 6.43 -6.50
CA PHE A 772 41.12 5.75 -5.26
C PHE A 772 41.86 4.40 -5.07
N ILE A 773 43.06 4.26 -5.64
CA ILE A 773 43.87 3.05 -5.50
C ILE A 773 44.65 3.15 -4.18
N PRO A 774 44.49 2.17 -3.26
CA PRO A 774 45.12 2.25 -1.95
C PRO A 774 46.63 2.04 -2.02
N THR A 775 47.37 2.92 -1.35
CA THR A 775 48.83 2.82 -1.14
C THR A 775 49.21 2.23 0.22
N LYS A 776 48.19 1.94 1.05
CA LYS A 776 48.30 1.36 2.39
C LYS A 776 47.15 0.37 2.60
N PRO A 777 47.28 -0.60 3.54
CA PRO A 777 46.18 -1.50 3.87
C PRO A 777 44.89 -0.75 4.22
N LEU A 778 43.76 -1.23 3.69
CA LEU A 778 42.45 -0.67 3.97
C LEU A 778 42.01 -0.95 5.41
N GLU A 779 41.42 0.05 6.05
CA GLU A 779 40.83 -0.06 7.38
C GLU A 779 39.31 -0.20 7.28
N PHE A 780 38.79 -1.36 7.65
CA PHE A 780 37.36 -1.66 7.64
C PHE A 780 36.72 -1.43 9.01
N SER A 781 35.43 -1.07 8.99
CA SER A 781 34.61 -1.02 10.19
C SER A 781 34.49 -2.38 10.87
N ARG A 782 33.98 -2.39 12.11
CA ARG A 782 33.66 -3.63 12.82
C ARG A 782 32.65 -4.48 12.03
N GLU A 783 31.61 -3.86 11.51
CA GLU A 783 30.55 -4.54 10.75
C GLU A 783 31.10 -5.19 9.47
N ALA A 784 31.98 -4.50 8.73
CA ALA A 784 32.63 -5.07 7.56
C ALA A 784 33.61 -6.21 7.91
N LYS A 785 34.33 -6.11 9.03
CA LYS A 785 35.17 -7.21 9.54
C LYS A 785 34.37 -8.48 9.86
N GLU A 786 33.17 -8.34 10.41
CA GLU A 786 32.27 -9.49 10.63
C GLU A 786 31.80 -10.11 9.30
N VAL A 787 31.57 -9.30 8.26
CA VAL A 787 31.27 -9.82 6.91
C VAL A 787 32.45 -10.64 6.36
N PHE A 788 33.68 -10.13 6.43
CA PHE A 788 34.87 -10.87 6.01
C PHE A 788 35.04 -12.18 6.79
N LYS A 789 34.82 -12.15 8.11
CA LYS A 789 34.89 -13.34 8.95
C LYS A 789 33.86 -14.40 8.54
N ALA A 790 32.60 -14.01 8.39
CA ALA A 790 31.54 -14.94 7.97
C ALA A 790 31.77 -15.49 6.56
N ALA A 791 32.22 -14.65 5.63
CA ALA A 791 32.56 -15.08 4.28
C ALA A 791 33.76 -16.03 4.27
N LYS A 792 34.81 -15.75 5.06
CA LYS A 792 35.99 -16.60 5.17
C LYS A 792 35.62 -18.03 5.59
N GLU A 793 34.77 -18.18 6.59
CA GLU A 793 34.28 -19.50 7.04
C GLU A 793 33.46 -20.23 5.96
N LEU A 794 32.65 -19.50 5.20
CA LEU A 794 31.89 -20.07 4.09
C LEU A 794 32.81 -20.55 2.95
N PHE A 795 33.82 -19.75 2.59
CA PHE A 795 34.81 -20.11 1.57
C PHE A 795 35.63 -21.32 2.01
N LYS A 796 36.10 -21.31 3.26
CA LYS A 796 36.82 -22.44 3.86
C LYS A 796 36.00 -23.73 3.82
N HIS A 797 34.70 -23.65 4.12
CA HIS A 797 33.81 -24.81 4.01
C HIS A 797 33.73 -25.36 2.59
N TYR A 798 33.62 -24.49 1.57
CA TYR A 798 33.66 -24.91 0.18
C TYR A 798 34.96 -25.62 -0.18
N HIS A 799 36.11 -25.02 0.14
CA HIS A 799 37.40 -25.63 -0.21
C HIS A 799 37.62 -26.96 0.50
N GLU A 800 37.26 -27.06 1.78
CA GLU A 800 37.39 -28.32 2.53
C GLU A 800 36.47 -29.43 1.97
N GLN A 801 35.25 -29.08 1.56
CA GLN A 801 34.27 -30.05 1.08
C GLN A 801 34.51 -30.47 -0.38
N ALA A 802 34.96 -29.54 -1.23
CA ALA A 802 35.09 -29.76 -2.66
C ALA A 802 36.49 -30.24 -3.09
N LYS A 803 37.52 -30.12 -2.25
CA LYS A 803 38.93 -30.41 -2.62
C LYS A 803 39.18 -31.77 -3.28
N ASP A 804 38.40 -32.79 -2.94
CA ASP A 804 38.58 -34.16 -3.45
C ASP A 804 37.75 -34.44 -4.73
N ASP A 805 36.92 -33.48 -5.16
CA ASP A 805 36.15 -33.58 -6.41
C ASP A 805 36.93 -32.94 -7.56
N GLU A 806 37.80 -33.73 -8.19
CA GLU A 806 38.62 -33.31 -9.34
C GLU A 806 37.81 -32.78 -10.55
N THR A 807 36.51 -33.07 -10.61
CA THR A 807 35.66 -32.67 -11.74
C THR A 807 34.91 -31.37 -11.52
N SER A 808 34.71 -30.96 -10.26
CA SER A 808 33.91 -29.78 -9.91
C SER A 808 34.66 -28.75 -9.06
N TYR A 809 35.79 -29.12 -8.43
CA TYR A 809 36.60 -28.23 -7.63
C TYR A 809 37.24 -27.13 -8.48
N THR A 810 37.28 -25.91 -7.91
CA THR A 810 38.10 -24.84 -8.45
C THR A 810 38.61 -23.94 -7.33
N PRO A 811 39.94 -23.66 -7.27
CA PRO A 811 40.48 -22.73 -6.28
C PRO A 811 39.97 -21.30 -6.51
N ASN A 812 39.52 -20.97 -7.72
CA ASN A 812 39.10 -19.62 -8.11
C ASN A 812 37.60 -19.36 -7.88
N ALA A 813 36.89 -20.22 -7.13
CA ALA A 813 35.45 -20.12 -6.93
C ALA A 813 35.04 -18.75 -6.35
N ALA A 814 34.11 -18.07 -7.02
CA ALA A 814 33.46 -16.89 -6.48
C ALA A 814 32.34 -17.28 -5.52
N LEU A 815 31.80 -16.31 -4.76
CA LEU A 815 30.63 -16.56 -3.91
C LEU A 815 29.44 -17.11 -4.72
N TYR A 816 29.27 -16.69 -5.97
CA TYR A 816 28.24 -17.24 -6.85
C TYR A 816 28.45 -18.73 -7.13
N ASP A 817 29.69 -19.15 -7.39
CA ASP A 817 30.05 -20.55 -7.67
C ASP A 817 29.89 -21.42 -6.42
N ILE A 818 30.35 -20.93 -5.27
CA ILE A 818 30.15 -21.57 -3.96
C ILE A 818 28.65 -21.81 -3.73
N LYS A 819 27.81 -20.80 -3.95
CA LYS A 819 26.36 -20.98 -3.80
C LYS A 819 25.79 -21.96 -4.82
N ALA A 820 26.27 -21.94 -6.05
CA ALA A 820 25.85 -22.86 -7.10
C ALA A 820 26.18 -24.32 -6.77
N HIS A 821 27.35 -24.56 -6.16
CA HIS A 821 27.81 -25.87 -5.69
C HIS A 821 26.81 -26.49 -4.70
N PHE A 822 26.45 -25.75 -3.66
CA PHE A 822 25.57 -26.27 -2.61
C PHE A 822 24.07 -26.23 -2.95
N GLN A 823 23.62 -25.26 -3.74
CA GLN A 823 22.18 -25.07 -4.03
C GLN A 823 21.75 -25.77 -5.32
N GLY A 824 22.65 -25.93 -6.29
CA GLY A 824 22.32 -26.38 -7.63
C GLY A 824 21.36 -25.43 -8.37
N PHE A 825 20.90 -25.88 -9.53
CA PHE A 825 19.98 -25.16 -10.41
C PHE A 825 18.68 -25.97 -10.59
N ASN A 826 17.58 -25.28 -10.89
CA ASN A 826 16.35 -25.93 -11.33
C ASN A 826 16.34 -26.19 -12.84
N ASP A 827 15.31 -26.87 -13.33
CA ASP A 827 15.12 -27.24 -14.74
C ASP A 827 15.07 -26.03 -15.71
N LYS A 828 14.89 -24.80 -15.17
CA LYS A 828 14.89 -23.55 -15.93
C LYS A 828 16.23 -22.82 -15.87
N GLY A 829 17.28 -23.44 -15.32
CA GLY A 829 18.62 -22.86 -15.18
C GLY A 829 18.72 -21.76 -14.11
N LYS A 830 17.75 -21.66 -13.20
CA LYS A 830 17.79 -20.69 -12.08
C LYS A 830 18.30 -21.39 -10.82
N MET A 831 19.26 -20.77 -10.14
CA MET A 831 19.79 -21.27 -8.86
C MET A 831 18.65 -21.51 -7.86
N ASN A 832 18.67 -22.66 -7.20
CA ASN A 832 17.66 -23.02 -6.22
C ASN A 832 17.74 -22.13 -4.97
N SER A 833 16.70 -22.16 -4.14
CA SER A 833 16.70 -21.45 -2.85
C SER A 833 17.70 -22.12 -1.88
N PRO A 834 18.35 -21.37 -0.98
CA PRO A 834 19.27 -21.94 0.02
C PRO A 834 18.63 -23.05 0.87
N GLN A 835 17.33 -23.00 1.11
CA GLN A 835 16.59 -24.02 1.87
C GLN A 835 16.56 -25.39 1.19
N LYS A 836 16.86 -25.46 -0.12
CA LYS A 836 16.96 -26.71 -0.87
C LYS A 836 18.36 -27.33 -0.85
N ALA A 837 19.35 -26.65 -0.27
CA ALA A 837 20.67 -27.24 -0.10
C ALA A 837 20.63 -28.31 1.00
N ASP A 838 21.24 -29.46 0.75
CA ASP A 838 21.30 -30.56 1.71
C ASP A 838 22.28 -30.28 2.86
N ASP A 839 23.31 -29.48 2.59
CA ASP A 839 24.36 -29.14 3.57
C ASP A 839 23.84 -28.11 4.60
N GLU A 840 23.56 -28.57 5.82
CA GLU A 840 23.13 -27.73 6.96
C GLU A 840 24.19 -26.72 7.40
N TYR A 841 25.47 -27.09 7.34
CA TYR A 841 26.55 -26.20 7.76
C TYR A 841 26.71 -25.04 6.76
N TYR A 842 26.62 -25.32 5.46
CA TYR A 842 26.52 -24.30 4.42
C TYR A 842 25.36 -23.35 4.67
N LYS A 843 24.15 -23.88 4.96
CA LYS A 843 22.96 -23.05 5.23
C LYS A 843 23.19 -22.12 6.43
N GLN A 844 23.82 -22.64 7.50
CA GLN A 844 24.20 -21.84 8.65
C GLN A 844 25.19 -20.74 8.27
N LYS A 845 26.29 -21.06 7.59
CA LYS A 845 27.33 -20.08 7.22
C LYS A 845 26.84 -19.01 6.25
N LEU A 846 26.01 -19.38 5.27
CA LEU A 846 25.34 -18.41 4.42
C LEU A 846 24.37 -17.53 5.22
N GLY A 847 23.68 -18.08 6.22
CA GLY A 847 22.85 -17.33 7.16
C GLY A 847 23.64 -16.30 7.97
N GLU A 848 24.78 -16.69 8.52
CA GLU A 848 25.73 -15.83 9.24
C GLU A 848 26.23 -14.68 8.34
N LEU A 849 26.63 -14.99 7.10
CA LEU A 849 27.06 -13.99 6.11
C LEU A 849 25.94 -12.99 5.78
N ASN A 850 24.72 -13.49 5.50
CA ASN A 850 23.57 -12.63 5.21
C ASN A 850 23.20 -11.73 6.40
N TYR A 851 23.33 -12.24 7.63
CA TYR A 851 23.12 -11.44 8.84
C TYR A 851 24.16 -10.33 8.98
N ALA A 852 25.44 -10.65 8.78
CA ALA A 852 26.52 -9.66 8.81
C ALA A 852 26.33 -8.59 7.72
N LEU A 853 25.99 -9.00 6.49
CA LEU A 853 25.70 -8.08 5.38
C LEU A 853 24.52 -7.16 5.69
N LYS A 854 23.47 -7.64 6.36
CA LYS A 854 22.33 -6.82 6.77
C LYS A 854 22.73 -5.75 7.79
N ASN A 855 23.65 -6.05 8.70
CA ASN A 855 24.15 -5.08 9.66
C ASN A 855 25.05 -4.03 8.99
N LEU A 856 25.94 -4.46 8.09
CA LEU A 856 26.75 -3.56 7.28
C LEU A 856 25.88 -2.65 6.39
N ALA A 857 24.83 -3.20 5.77
CA ALA A 857 23.88 -2.44 4.96
C ALA A 857 23.22 -1.30 5.75
N LYS A 858 22.78 -1.54 6.98
CA LYS A 858 22.21 -0.49 7.86
C LYS A 858 23.20 0.62 8.17
N LYS A 859 24.49 0.29 8.33
CA LYS A 859 25.55 1.28 8.53
C LYS A 859 25.76 2.13 7.27
N ILE A 860 25.83 1.49 6.11
CA ILE A 860 25.96 2.16 4.80
C ILE A 860 24.73 3.05 4.54
N GLU A 861 23.53 2.59 4.85
CA GLU A 861 22.26 3.32 4.66
C GLU A 861 22.27 4.71 5.30
N VAL A 862 22.83 4.86 6.51
CA VAL A 862 22.95 6.18 7.15
C VAL A 862 23.77 7.16 6.28
N LYS A 863 24.85 6.66 5.68
CA LYS A 863 25.73 7.44 4.79
C LYS A 863 25.09 7.73 3.43
N VAL A 864 24.15 6.91 2.97
CA VAL A 864 23.38 7.17 1.73
C VAL A 864 22.67 8.53 1.82
N TYR A 865 22.01 8.80 2.95
CA TYR A 865 21.31 10.07 3.17
C TYR A 865 22.29 11.20 3.53
N GLU A 866 23.30 10.96 4.38
CA GLU A 866 24.31 11.96 4.76
C GLU A 866 25.07 12.52 3.54
N TYR A 867 25.38 11.66 2.57
CA TYR A 867 26.07 12.02 1.34
C TYR A 867 25.13 12.38 0.19
N GLU A 868 23.82 12.45 0.46
CA GLU A 868 22.78 12.86 -0.49
C GLU A 868 22.73 11.99 -1.75
N PHE A 869 23.09 10.71 -1.64
CA PHE A 869 22.81 9.72 -2.67
C PHE A 869 21.29 9.49 -2.82
N LEU A 870 20.54 9.66 -1.72
CA LEU A 870 19.08 9.80 -1.68
C LEU A 870 18.73 11.03 -0.83
N LEU A 871 17.52 11.54 -1.03
CA LEU A 871 16.94 12.63 -0.22
C LEU A 871 15.87 12.04 0.71
N GLU A 872 15.76 12.59 1.92
CA GLU A 872 14.80 12.16 2.96
C GLU A 872 13.35 12.62 2.75
#